data_AF-A0A914F194-F1
#
_entry.id   AF-A0A914F194-F1
#
_cell.length_a   1.000
_cell.length_b   1.000
_cell.length_c   1.000
_cell.angle_alpha   90.00
_cell.angle_beta   90.00
_cell.angle_gamma   90.00
#
_symmetry.space_group_name_H-M   'P 1'
#
loop_
_entity.id
_entity.type
_entity.pdbx_description
1 polymer ?
#
loop_
_entity_poly.entity_id
_entity_poly.type
_entity_poly.pdbx_seq_one_letter_code
_entity_poly.pdbx_strand_id
1 'polypeptide(L)'
;MISRSTSQAPQPSESPMEIKALSKIGEISKEENNDKTGAPKIQNKVLKSQFKSIPGAKKTFNVLLLGEVGVGKSTWINSFANYTSFDSFEDALNAPSPICLISSKFKLCKENGNIIEVQIEQTVGENSENEKFSDDGESLTQDPKTYQFETAEYIVNIIDTPGIGDVRGIRRDKENIQKILNKIAKYKDLHAICILFKANEARITASFRYCICEILLQLNRHEKIFFFFTNARLSFYKPGDTMTPLSHFLADLKNGWKFQTSLNFDNTYCIDNEAFRLLCAHFNDIKFTEEQHLNSVKSWKHSADEIRRFIKNAARQGPHQDSLSFYKARTTAFHLAKPLVDLSELIETNIKIYSDRKKDLQNTSNSFKNLEKKLKISQIRIEIRPLSHPKIVCVAQNCIETQKLGNTGQLQVLYKQICHNRCYLRGANVEQVPDPRIQGCSAMTGQKCRICGCHWSKHIHIRFEHFKTVIETDDKNIKNVIQKDEDAAKIKEQMIQDCEKYIGELKDEQNKIIKTALLFELFLDANSILPNSKAFEKYLKQKINEEEKCAKDGSDRSKIDNLKKMLDEYQQGKRLFFDHAREITVEKIVVMKTELYGLKHTGKTLMKLFEATEESTAKNDVHFTARNLNQDEPFEDADPAYPKSQSFQDLNSSSTNNFTIPKITVPYNTEINAIGIDLGTSRCCVAVIRKNGITTVPLDNTGERLLPSYVAYDEKHVKCGKIVVSRLRNYSKSTIFDSKRIIGRKLNDIEIDSFWPFTLSEKNGKICLEVQKCNGKGEVSPEEVASELLKHMKEKTEEFQGKMLTKAVITVPAAFSDAQKNGTIRAATLAGWNDIIILPEPIAAAFAYFNDRLIPNNSKILLFDSGGGTMDVCVFKIENDKIQIVSNTGDTKLGGRDFDTVLINYFKNALFSKFDILITENETVSITQEEFKNMCEPLLIKIKNTLAASLFNSKLNANQIDKVLLVGGGSRMPMIKNLLHSIFNDAELCSEQHPDEVVAVGASYYAYTIF
;
A
#
# COMPACT_ATOMS: atom_id res chain seq x y z
N MET A 1 34.95 -58.13 38.14
CA MET A 1 36.26 -58.24 38.85
C MET A 1 37.31 -57.65 37.92
N ILE A 2 38.28 -56.82 38.33
CA ILE A 2 38.75 -56.41 39.67
C ILE A 2 38.65 -54.86 39.82
N SER A 3 38.92 -54.31 41.01
CA SER A 3 38.66 -52.92 41.41
C SER A 3 39.83 -52.20 42.09
N ARG A 4 39.98 -50.90 41.77
CA ARG A 4 40.26 -49.75 42.66
C ARG A 4 41.61 -49.53 43.40
N SER A 5 41.87 -48.23 43.58
CA SER A 5 42.35 -47.48 44.77
C SER A 5 43.85 -47.34 45.15
N THR A 6 44.33 -46.07 45.05
CA THR A 6 45.10 -45.25 46.05
C THR A 6 46.45 -45.76 46.61
N SER A 7 47.50 -44.96 46.87
CA SER A 7 47.83 -43.50 46.74
C SER A 7 49.40 -43.35 46.90
N GLN A 8 50.11 -42.24 47.19
CA GLN A 8 49.83 -40.85 47.62
C GLN A 8 50.99 -39.87 47.25
N ALA A 9 51.27 -38.86 48.11
CA ALA A 9 52.23 -37.72 48.02
C ALA A 9 52.48 -37.20 49.48
N PRO A 10 53.06 -36.00 49.82
CA PRO A 10 53.58 -34.88 49.00
C PRO A 10 54.83 -34.09 49.55
N GLN A 11 55.23 -32.98 48.87
CA GLN A 11 55.84 -31.73 49.45
C GLN A 11 57.28 -31.86 50.04
N PRO A 12 57.96 -30.81 50.61
CA PRO A 12 57.68 -29.35 50.91
C PRO A 12 58.05 -28.36 49.77
N SER A 13 57.92 -27.01 49.82
CA SER A 13 57.11 -25.97 50.55
C SER A 13 57.21 -24.62 49.74
N GLU A 14 56.95 -23.35 50.14
CA GLU A 14 56.61 -22.65 51.41
C GLU A 14 55.73 -21.36 51.16
N SER A 15 55.81 -20.29 51.98
CA SER A 15 54.85 -19.13 52.04
C SER A 15 55.41 -17.92 52.85
N PRO A 16 54.67 -16.86 53.33
CA PRO A 16 53.25 -16.42 53.16
C PRO A 16 53.01 -14.87 53.03
N MET A 17 51.74 -14.42 53.25
CA MET A 17 51.22 -13.04 53.58
C MET A 17 50.92 -12.03 52.44
N GLU A 18 49.93 -11.09 52.49
CA GLU A 18 48.68 -10.86 53.28
C GLU A 18 47.74 -9.87 52.50
N ILE A 19 46.42 -10.08 52.28
CA ILE A 19 45.19 -9.73 53.08
C ILE A 19 44.56 -8.30 52.89
N LYS A 20 43.25 -8.28 52.54
CA LYS A 20 42.16 -7.23 52.68
C LYS A 20 42.10 -5.92 51.84
N ALA A 21 41.10 -5.90 50.93
CA ALA A 21 39.92 -5.01 50.84
C ALA A 21 39.91 -3.53 51.32
N LEU A 22 39.22 -2.64 50.55
CA LEU A 22 38.06 -1.84 51.02
C LEU A 22 37.27 -1.14 49.89
N SER A 23 36.21 -0.38 50.24
CA SER A 23 35.20 0.20 49.34
C SER A 23 34.92 1.69 49.60
N LYS A 24 34.35 2.38 48.59
CA LYS A 24 33.79 3.75 48.58
C LYS A 24 34.69 4.94 48.96
N ILE A 25 34.71 5.96 48.09
CA ILE A 25 34.68 7.43 48.31
C ILE A 25 34.82 8.08 46.92
N GLY A 26 34.13 9.17 46.56
CA GLY A 26 33.13 9.96 47.28
C GLY A 26 32.30 10.87 46.34
N GLU A 27 31.45 11.71 46.92
CA GLU A 27 30.56 12.65 46.21
C GLU A 27 31.19 14.05 46.03
N ILE A 28 30.37 15.04 45.65
CA ILE A 28 30.67 16.49 45.48
C ILE A 28 31.31 16.82 44.10
N SER A 29 30.90 17.86 43.36
CA SER A 29 30.01 19.00 43.66
C SER A 29 28.79 19.12 42.73
N LYS A 30 27.81 19.93 43.16
CA LYS A 30 26.83 20.57 42.27
C LYS A 30 27.39 21.93 41.83
N GLU A 31 27.29 22.26 40.55
CA GLU A 31 27.11 23.64 40.10
C GLU A 31 26.07 23.66 38.97
N GLU A 32 25.10 24.58 39.08
CA GLU A 32 24.12 24.81 38.03
C GLU A 32 24.65 25.87 37.06
N ASN A 33 24.57 25.61 35.76
CA ASN A 33 24.58 26.69 34.77
C ASN A 33 23.69 26.33 33.58
N ASN A 34 22.88 27.29 33.16
CA ASN A 34 21.88 27.10 32.11
C ASN A 34 22.52 27.27 30.72
N ASP A 35 22.38 26.28 29.85
CA ASP A 35 22.33 26.51 28.40
C ASP A 35 21.28 25.61 27.73
N LYS A 36 20.56 26.15 26.75
CA LYS A 36 19.31 25.60 26.20
C LYS A 36 19.49 24.99 24.81
N THR A 37 20.46 24.08 24.66
CA THR A 37 20.62 23.28 23.44
C THR A 37 20.66 21.78 23.77
N GLY A 38 19.55 21.08 23.50
CA GLY A 38 19.36 19.67 23.85
C GLY A 38 20.12 18.69 22.94
N ALA A 39 21.43 18.58 23.13
CA ALA A 39 22.27 17.54 22.52
C ALA A 39 23.24 16.97 23.57
N PRO A 40 23.23 15.66 23.88
CA PRO A 40 24.14 15.08 24.85
C PRO A 40 25.61 15.23 24.43
N LYS A 41 26.43 15.76 25.33
CA LYS A 41 27.88 15.58 25.38
C LYS A 41 28.20 14.69 26.60
N ILE A 42 29.43 14.17 26.68
CA ILE A 42 29.86 13.02 27.51
C ILE A 42 29.48 11.72 26.77
N GLN A 43 30.34 10.69 26.61
CA GLN A 43 31.67 10.43 27.15
C GLN A 43 32.62 9.95 26.02
N ASN A 44 33.85 10.47 25.92
CA ASN A 44 34.69 10.25 24.73
C ASN A 44 36.20 10.12 25.04
N LYS A 45 36.61 8.94 25.52
CA LYS A 45 38.03 8.56 25.74
C LYS A 45 38.45 7.31 24.95
N VAL A 46 37.71 6.20 25.05
CA VAL A 46 38.01 4.95 24.30
C VAL A 46 37.81 5.11 22.78
N LEU A 47 36.78 5.87 22.39
CA LEU A 47 36.44 6.13 20.98
C LEU A 47 37.56 6.86 20.21
N LYS A 48 38.29 7.78 20.87
CA LYS A 48 39.39 8.54 20.25
C LYS A 48 40.60 7.70 19.85
N SER A 49 40.77 6.52 20.44
CA SER A 49 41.87 5.60 20.09
C SER A 49 41.53 4.64 18.94
N GLN A 50 40.26 4.47 18.58
CA GLN A 50 39.84 3.54 17.51
C GLN A 50 39.51 4.27 16.19
N PHE A 51 39.00 5.50 16.25
CA PHE A 51 38.76 6.32 15.06
C PHE A 51 39.92 7.29 14.80
N LYS A 52 40.47 7.28 13.57
CA LYS A 52 41.53 8.20 13.13
C LYS A 52 41.04 9.66 13.17
N SER A 53 41.33 10.37 14.27
CA SER A 53 40.93 11.76 14.49
C SER A 53 42.09 12.73 14.24
N ILE A 54 41.88 13.63 13.26
CA ILE A 54 42.82 14.71 12.91
C ILE A 54 42.25 16.03 13.44
N PRO A 55 43.05 16.94 14.06
CA PRO A 55 42.56 18.23 14.53
C PRO A 55 42.11 19.13 13.36
N GLY A 56 40.79 19.34 13.24
CA GLY A 56 40.22 20.22 12.20
C GLY A 56 38.69 20.17 12.17
N ALA A 57 38.07 21.12 11.46
CA ALA A 57 36.63 21.15 11.25
C ALA A 57 36.20 20.16 10.16
N LYS A 58 35.91 18.91 10.56
CA LYS A 58 35.42 17.85 9.68
C LYS A 58 34.06 18.19 9.06
N LYS A 59 33.81 17.75 7.82
CA LYS A 59 32.55 17.99 7.10
C LYS A 59 31.48 16.97 7.50
N THR A 60 30.22 17.37 7.67
CA THR A 60 29.12 16.42 7.88
C THR A 60 28.73 15.71 6.58
N PHE A 61 28.60 14.39 6.60
CA PHE A 61 28.18 13.57 5.46
C PHE A 61 27.00 12.68 5.87
N ASN A 62 25.81 12.93 5.32
CA ASN A 62 24.55 12.34 5.77
C ASN A 62 24.00 11.34 4.74
N VAL A 63 23.79 10.09 5.13
CA VAL A 63 23.36 8.99 4.24
C VAL A 63 22.03 8.41 4.73
N LEU A 64 21.05 8.24 3.84
CA LEU A 64 19.83 7.48 4.11
C LEU A 64 19.98 6.04 3.64
N LEU A 65 19.69 5.05 4.49
CA LEU A 65 19.83 3.62 4.18
C LEU A 65 18.46 2.93 4.08
N LEU A 66 18.08 2.51 2.87
CA LEU A 66 16.82 1.83 2.56
C LEU A 66 17.08 0.38 2.12
N GLY A 67 16.12 -0.52 2.35
CA GLY A 67 16.22 -1.91 1.91
C GLY A 67 15.21 -2.84 2.60
N GLU A 68 14.92 -4.00 2.00
CA GLU A 68 14.00 -5.00 2.56
C GLU A 68 14.45 -5.53 3.94
N VAL A 69 13.54 -6.22 4.64
CA VAL A 69 13.89 -7.02 5.83
C VAL A 69 14.91 -8.10 5.44
N GLY A 70 15.90 -8.37 6.30
CA GLY A 70 16.92 -9.41 6.03
C GLY A 70 17.92 -9.09 4.89
N VAL A 71 17.94 -7.88 4.32
CA VAL A 71 18.94 -7.45 3.33
C VAL A 71 20.32 -7.10 3.93
N GLY A 72 20.47 -7.20 5.25
CA GLY A 72 21.75 -6.98 5.94
C GLY A 72 22.11 -5.52 6.26
N LYS A 73 21.12 -4.61 6.39
CA LYS A 73 21.34 -3.19 6.77
C LYS A 73 22.28 -3.01 7.97
N SER A 74 22.00 -3.66 9.11
CA SER A 74 22.83 -3.51 10.32
C SER A 74 24.27 -3.98 10.11
N THR A 75 24.46 -5.06 9.34
CA THR A 75 25.79 -5.56 8.97
C THR A 75 26.51 -4.60 8.02
N TRP A 76 25.81 -4.02 7.04
CA TRP A 76 26.35 -2.99 6.14
C TRP A 76 26.84 -1.77 6.92
N ILE A 77 26.09 -1.31 7.94
CA ILE A 77 26.46 -0.16 8.77
C ILE A 77 27.76 -0.42 9.55
N ASN A 78 27.87 -1.58 10.19
CA ASN A 78 29.10 -1.95 10.90
C ASN A 78 30.27 -2.16 9.92
N SER A 79 30.07 -2.88 8.81
CA SER A 79 31.08 -3.03 7.74
C SER A 79 31.61 -1.68 7.28
N PHE A 80 30.72 -0.73 6.96
CA PHE A 80 31.08 0.62 6.52
C PHE A 80 31.98 1.33 7.54
N ALA A 81 31.63 1.28 8.83
CA ALA A 81 32.40 1.91 9.89
C ALA A 81 33.80 1.31 10.05
N ASN A 82 33.95 -0.01 9.90
CA ASN A 82 35.26 -0.68 9.94
C ASN A 82 36.08 -0.38 8.66
N TYR A 83 35.48 -0.55 7.47
CA TYR A 83 36.12 -0.34 6.16
C TYR A 83 36.60 1.11 5.92
N THR A 84 36.09 2.07 6.71
CA THR A 84 36.49 3.48 6.67
C THR A 84 37.42 3.91 7.82
N SER A 85 37.68 3.04 8.80
CA SER A 85 38.52 3.33 9.97
C SER A 85 39.88 2.60 9.92
N PHE A 86 39.88 1.37 9.40
CA PHE A 86 41.07 0.53 9.22
C PHE A 86 41.46 0.44 7.74
N ASP A 87 42.75 0.36 7.44
CA ASP A 87 43.23 0.39 6.06
C ASP A 87 43.18 -1.01 5.41
N SER A 88 43.60 -2.03 6.18
CA SER A 88 43.58 -3.48 5.87
C SER A 88 42.65 -4.28 6.80
N PHE A 89 42.55 -5.59 6.58
CA PHE A 89 41.81 -6.52 7.45
C PHE A 89 42.63 -6.85 8.70
N GLU A 90 43.94 -6.95 8.52
CA GLU A 90 44.95 -7.21 9.52
C GLU A 90 45.01 -6.08 10.56
N ASP A 91 44.87 -4.81 10.16
CA ASP A 91 44.75 -3.68 11.09
C ASP A 91 43.52 -3.81 12.01
N ALA A 92 42.41 -4.32 11.49
CA ALA A 92 41.18 -4.50 12.24
C ALA A 92 41.26 -5.70 13.21
N LEU A 93 41.93 -6.79 12.80
CA LEU A 93 42.21 -7.94 13.69
C LEU A 93 43.13 -7.56 14.86
N ASN A 94 44.09 -6.65 14.63
CA ASN A 94 44.99 -6.14 15.68
C ASN A 94 44.38 -5.00 16.52
N ALA A 95 43.12 -4.62 16.29
CA ALA A 95 42.44 -3.60 17.08
C ALA A 95 42.00 -4.16 18.46
N PRO A 96 41.77 -3.32 19.49
CA PRO A 96 41.27 -3.79 20.79
C PRO A 96 39.86 -4.39 20.76
N SER A 97 39.06 -4.04 19.74
CA SER A 97 37.71 -4.54 19.50
C SER A 97 37.27 -4.18 18.08
N PRO A 98 36.28 -4.86 17.48
CA PRO A 98 35.70 -4.44 16.22
C PRO A 98 34.82 -3.19 16.44
N ILE A 99 34.66 -2.37 15.40
CA ILE A 99 33.78 -1.20 15.46
C ILE A 99 32.34 -1.67 15.22
N CYS A 100 31.51 -1.62 16.27
CA CYS A 100 30.15 -2.12 16.26
C CYS A 100 29.21 -0.98 16.68
N LEU A 101 28.61 -0.32 15.68
CA LEU A 101 27.64 0.76 15.86
C LEU A 101 26.24 0.22 16.20
N ILE A 102 25.98 -1.03 15.83
CA ILE A 102 24.70 -1.74 15.99
C ILE A 102 25.00 -3.16 16.44
N SER A 103 24.36 -3.63 17.51
CA SER A 103 24.49 -5.02 17.96
C SER A 103 24.23 -6.00 16.80
N SER A 104 25.05 -7.04 16.69
CA SER A 104 24.99 -7.94 15.54
C SER A 104 24.98 -9.40 15.98
N LYS A 105 23.98 -10.13 15.51
CA LYS A 105 23.76 -11.55 15.80
C LYS A 105 23.64 -12.32 14.49
N PHE A 106 24.47 -13.34 14.30
CA PHE A 106 24.47 -14.17 13.08
C PHE A 106 24.97 -15.59 13.35
N LYS A 107 24.72 -16.51 12.42
CA LYS A 107 25.06 -17.94 12.55
C LYS A 107 26.16 -18.31 11.55
N LEU A 108 27.18 -19.02 12.02
CA LEU A 108 28.28 -19.57 11.20
C LEU A 108 28.26 -21.09 11.24
N CYS A 109 28.54 -21.75 10.13
CA CYS A 109 28.71 -23.20 10.09
C CYS A 109 30.19 -23.57 10.17
N LYS A 110 30.54 -24.47 11.09
CA LYS A 110 31.87 -25.13 11.13
C LYS A 110 31.95 -26.22 10.06
N GLU A 111 33.17 -26.59 9.70
CA GLU A 111 33.46 -27.67 8.72
C GLU A 111 32.85 -29.02 9.12
N ASN A 112 32.64 -29.25 10.42
CA ASN A 112 31.96 -30.44 10.95
C ASN A 112 30.42 -30.29 11.03
N GLY A 113 29.82 -29.34 10.31
CA GLY A 113 28.37 -29.10 10.23
C GLY A 113 27.74 -28.41 11.43
N ASN A 114 28.49 -28.15 12.52
CA ASN A 114 27.94 -27.50 13.70
C ASN A 114 27.74 -26.00 13.49
N ILE A 115 26.55 -25.51 13.83
CA ILE A 115 26.23 -24.08 13.77
C ILE A 115 26.69 -23.42 15.08
N ILE A 116 27.56 -22.41 14.97
CA ILE A 116 27.87 -21.46 16.05
C ILE A 116 26.97 -20.24 15.88
N GLU A 117 26.42 -19.75 16.98
CA GLU A 117 25.81 -18.42 17.03
C GLU A 117 26.85 -17.40 17.51
N VAL A 118 27.07 -16.35 16.73
CA VAL A 118 28.00 -15.24 17.04
C VAL A 118 27.16 -14.03 17.38
N GLN A 119 27.42 -13.41 18.53
CA GLN A 119 26.78 -12.20 18.99
C GLN A 119 27.84 -11.19 19.41
N ILE A 120 27.74 -9.96 18.91
CA ILE A 120 28.54 -8.83 19.36
C ILE A 120 27.60 -7.68 19.74
N GLU A 121 27.79 -7.16 20.95
CA GLU A 121 27.09 -5.97 21.44
C GLU A 121 27.68 -4.69 20.82
N GLN A 122 26.95 -3.58 20.95
CA GLN A 122 27.36 -2.28 20.45
C GLN A 122 28.63 -1.80 21.19
N THR A 123 29.78 -1.77 20.51
CA THR A 123 31.07 -1.32 21.08
C THR A 123 31.22 0.22 21.05
N VAL A 124 30.32 0.92 20.36
CA VAL A 124 30.38 2.37 20.14
C VAL A 124 29.03 3.03 20.47
N GLY A 125 28.99 3.82 21.54
CA GLY A 125 27.79 4.53 22.01
C GLY A 125 26.99 3.74 23.05
N GLU A 126 25.83 4.26 23.44
CA GLU A 126 24.95 3.61 24.43
C GLU A 126 24.09 2.51 23.79
N ASN A 127 23.94 1.38 24.49
CA ASN A 127 23.04 0.28 24.12
C ASN A 127 21.60 0.80 24.04
N SER A 128 20.93 0.64 22.89
CA SER A 128 19.57 1.14 22.68
C SER A 128 18.51 0.04 22.66
N GLU A 129 17.41 0.25 23.36
CA GLU A 129 16.17 -0.57 23.34
C GLU A 129 15.47 -0.65 21.96
N ASN A 130 16.01 0.01 20.94
CA ASN A 130 15.41 0.15 19.59
C ASN A 130 15.60 -1.08 18.69
N GLU A 131 16.40 -2.07 19.11
CA GLU A 131 16.49 -3.38 18.48
C GLU A 131 15.83 -4.44 19.36
N LYS A 132 14.91 -5.22 18.78
CA LYS A 132 14.32 -6.40 19.42
C LYS A 132 14.79 -7.66 18.71
N PHE A 133 15.43 -8.55 19.45
CA PHE A 133 15.82 -9.88 18.98
C PHE A 133 14.64 -10.86 19.14
N SER A 134 13.56 -10.64 18.39
CA SER A 134 12.50 -11.63 18.15
C SER A 134 12.91 -12.51 16.96
N ASP A 135 12.81 -13.84 17.09
CA ASP A 135 13.20 -14.79 16.02
C ASP A 135 12.21 -14.82 14.83
N ASP A 136 11.06 -14.16 14.93
CA ASP A 136 9.91 -14.23 14.00
C ASP A 136 9.99 -13.31 12.76
N GLY A 137 11.20 -12.94 12.32
CA GLY A 137 11.41 -12.23 11.05
C GLY A 137 10.89 -10.78 10.99
N GLU A 138 10.66 -10.15 12.14
CA GLU A 138 10.36 -8.71 12.22
C GLU A 138 11.54 -7.85 11.74
N SER A 139 11.28 -6.57 11.44
CA SER A 139 12.35 -5.58 11.31
C SER A 139 13.00 -5.32 12.67
N LEU A 140 14.28 -5.69 12.83
CA LEU A 140 15.08 -5.42 14.04
C LEU A 140 14.99 -3.93 14.44
N THR A 141 15.25 -3.02 13.49
CA THR A 141 15.02 -1.57 13.65
C THR A 141 13.52 -1.27 13.63
N GLN A 142 12.96 -0.77 14.74
CA GLN A 142 11.53 -0.40 14.84
C GLN A 142 11.25 1.09 14.59
N ASP A 143 12.25 1.95 14.77
CA ASP A 143 12.20 3.40 14.50
C ASP A 143 13.50 3.91 13.85
N PRO A 144 13.45 4.88 12.90
CA PRO A 144 14.63 5.39 12.21
C PRO A 144 15.68 6.02 13.15
N LYS A 145 16.78 5.29 13.36
CA LYS A 145 17.91 5.72 14.20
C LYS A 145 18.98 6.39 13.33
N THR A 146 19.86 7.17 13.94
CA THR A 146 21.04 7.71 13.26
C THR A 146 22.27 7.22 14.00
N TYR A 147 23.20 6.65 13.25
CA TYR A 147 24.48 6.17 13.73
C TYR A 147 25.56 7.12 13.24
N GLN A 148 26.30 7.69 14.19
CA GLN A 148 27.29 8.73 13.94
C GLN A 148 28.69 8.21 14.29
N PHE A 149 29.64 8.41 13.39
CA PHE A 149 31.05 8.11 13.60
C PHE A 149 31.93 9.08 12.80
N GLU A 150 33.24 9.04 13.03
CA GLU A 150 34.18 9.97 12.41
C GLU A 150 35.21 9.24 11.54
N THR A 151 35.42 9.73 10.32
CA THR A 151 36.58 9.40 9.47
C THR A 151 37.62 10.53 9.57
N ALA A 152 38.73 10.44 8.82
CA ALA A 152 39.73 11.50 8.78
C ALA A 152 39.15 12.86 8.28
N GLU A 153 38.26 12.83 7.28
CA GLU A 153 37.71 14.02 6.62
C GLU A 153 36.27 14.38 7.06
N TYR A 154 35.47 13.38 7.44
CA TYR A 154 34.02 13.54 7.63
C TYR A 154 33.51 13.09 9.00
N ILE A 155 32.45 13.75 9.46
CA ILE A 155 31.51 13.23 10.46
C ILE A 155 30.40 12.54 9.67
N VAL A 156 30.35 11.22 9.71
CA VAL A 156 29.40 10.42 8.92
C VAL A 156 28.18 10.09 9.77
N ASN A 157 27.00 10.43 9.25
CA ASN A 157 25.71 10.11 9.85
C ASN A 157 24.95 9.14 8.93
N ILE A 158 24.85 7.86 9.32
CA ILE A 158 23.99 6.90 8.62
C ILE A 158 22.61 6.90 9.29
N ILE A 159 21.59 7.28 8.54
CA ILE A 159 20.18 7.23 8.93
C ILE A 159 19.67 5.84 8.53
N ASP A 160 19.65 4.94 9.50
CA ASP A 160 19.06 3.61 9.35
C ASP A 160 17.53 3.70 9.39
N THR A 161 16.86 2.82 8.65
CA THR A 161 15.39 2.75 8.61
C THR A 161 14.90 1.35 8.94
N PRO A 162 13.66 1.22 9.45
CA PRO A 162 12.95 -0.05 9.45
C PRO A 162 13.03 -0.74 8.08
N GLY A 163 13.07 -2.07 8.10
CA GLY A 163 13.02 -2.89 6.89
C GLY A 163 11.69 -2.72 6.17
N ILE A 164 11.81 -2.57 4.85
CA ILE A 164 10.67 -2.46 3.96
C ILE A 164 10.06 -3.85 3.72
N GLY A 165 8.73 -3.94 3.71
CA GLY A 165 8.04 -5.23 3.61
C GLY A 165 7.87 -5.88 4.98
N ASP A 166 7.39 -5.10 5.95
CA ASP A 166 7.13 -5.56 7.32
C ASP A 166 6.04 -6.65 7.33
N VAL A 167 6.30 -7.79 7.98
CA VAL A 167 5.34 -8.91 8.08
C VAL A 167 4.02 -8.53 8.76
N ARG A 168 4.00 -7.39 9.49
CA ARG A 168 2.80 -6.79 10.10
C ARG A 168 1.96 -5.97 9.09
N GLY A 169 2.33 -6.00 7.81
CA GLY A 169 1.53 -5.59 6.66
C GLY A 169 1.63 -4.11 6.27
N ILE A 170 0.98 -3.77 5.14
CA ILE A 170 1.08 -2.46 4.45
C ILE A 170 0.73 -1.26 5.36
N ARG A 171 -0.09 -1.45 6.41
CA ARG A 171 -0.34 -0.39 7.41
C ARG A 171 0.94 -0.01 8.16
N ARG A 172 1.75 -1.01 8.55
CA ARG A 172 3.01 -0.80 9.25
C ARG A 172 4.08 -0.21 8.33
N ASP A 173 4.15 -0.66 7.08
CA ASP A 173 5.00 -0.01 6.06
C ASP A 173 4.66 1.49 5.91
N LYS A 174 3.38 1.88 5.90
CA LYS A 174 2.95 3.29 5.87
C LYS A 174 3.36 4.09 7.11
N GLU A 175 3.25 3.50 8.29
CA GLU A 175 3.76 4.10 9.54
C GLU A 175 5.29 4.29 9.46
N ASN A 176 6.02 3.28 8.96
CA ASN A 176 7.47 3.31 8.79
C ASN A 176 7.89 4.41 7.79
N ILE A 177 7.19 4.55 6.65
CA ILE A 177 7.43 5.64 5.67
C ILE A 177 7.27 7.00 6.33
N GLN A 178 6.19 7.24 7.09
CA GLN A 178 5.99 8.53 7.76
C GLN A 178 7.08 8.84 8.80
N LYS A 179 7.52 7.82 9.56
CA LYS A 179 8.67 7.95 10.49
C LYS A 179 9.95 8.33 9.74
N ILE A 180 10.22 7.68 8.60
CA ILE A 180 11.40 7.93 7.75
C ILE A 180 11.39 9.38 7.23
N LEU A 181 10.26 9.85 6.69
CA LEU A 181 10.09 11.23 6.23
C LEU A 181 10.29 12.25 7.38
N ASN A 182 9.67 12.00 8.54
CA ASN A 182 9.83 12.84 9.74
C ASN A 182 11.26 12.85 10.29
N LYS A 183 12.07 11.82 10.01
CA LYS A 183 13.50 11.75 10.35
C LYS A 183 14.35 12.53 9.35
N ILE A 184 14.15 12.32 8.05
CA ILE A 184 14.86 13.02 6.96
C ILE A 184 14.63 14.53 7.06
N ALA A 185 13.40 14.95 7.38
CA ALA A 185 13.03 16.36 7.50
C ALA A 185 13.77 17.15 8.62
N LYS A 186 14.59 16.48 9.45
CA LYS A 186 15.48 17.11 10.44
C LYS A 186 16.88 17.40 9.89
N TYR A 187 17.23 16.86 8.73
CA TYR A 187 18.51 17.10 8.06
C TYR A 187 18.34 18.17 6.98
N LYS A 188 19.26 19.14 6.97
CA LYS A 188 19.29 20.20 5.95
C LYS A 188 19.89 19.70 4.63
N ASP A 189 20.96 18.89 4.73
CA ASP A 189 21.85 18.54 3.63
C ASP A 189 22.01 17.00 3.55
N LEU A 190 21.18 16.31 2.75
CA LEU A 190 21.30 14.85 2.53
C LEU A 190 22.33 14.59 1.42
N HIS A 191 23.28 13.66 1.61
CA HIS A 191 24.38 13.45 0.66
C HIS A 191 24.21 12.22 -0.23
N ALA A 192 23.46 11.21 0.23
CA ALA A 192 23.16 10.02 -0.54
C ALA A 192 21.88 9.33 -0.04
N ILE A 193 21.15 8.73 -0.99
CA ILE A 193 20.10 7.74 -0.71
C ILE A 193 20.61 6.39 -1.19
N CYS A 194 20.92 5.49 -0.25
CA CYS A 194 21.44 4.15 -0.52
C CYS A 194 20.31 3.14 -0.45
N ILE A 195 20.03 2.44 -1.55
CA ILE A 195 19.03 1.36 -1.61
C ILE A 195 19.78 0.02 -1.71
N LEU A 196 19.56 -0.85 -0.72
CA LEU A 196 20.21 -2.15 -0.59
C LEU A 196 19.34 -3.27 -1.16
N PHE A 197 20.02 -4.20 -1.83
CA PHE A 197 19.53 -5.47 -2.37
C PHE A 197 20.53 -6.59 -2.00
N LYS A 198 20.15 -7.85 -2.13
CA LYS A 198 21.12 -8.95 -2.29
C LYS A 198 21.40 -9.14 -3.78
N ALA A 199 22.60 -9.59 -4.15
CA ALA A 199 22.95 -9.82 -5.56
C ALA A 199 22.23 -11.01 -6.24
N ASN A 200 21.49 -11.82 -5.48
CA ASN A 200 20.80 -13.04 -5.93
C ASN A 200 19.27 -13.00 -5.76
N GLU A 201 18.68 -11.81 -5.58
CA GLU A 201 17.24 -11.61 -5.53
C GLU A 201 16.66 -11.51 -6.95
N ALA A 202 16.23 -12.64 -7.52
CA ALA A 202 15.68 -12.72 -8.88
C ALA A 202 14.32 -12.01 -9.09
N ARG A 203 13.72 -11.44 -8.03
CA ARG A 203 12.44 -10.70 -8.04
C ARG A 203 12.50 -9.57 -7.01
N ILE A 204 11.81 -8.46 -7.27
CA ILE A 204 11.59 -7.37 -6.29
C ILE A 204 10.14 -7.44 -5.80
N THR A 205 9.90 -7.34 -4.49
CA THR A 205 8.55 -7.51 -3.93
C THR A 205 7.60 -6.35 -4.24
N ALA A 206 6.29 -6.63 -4.21
CA ALA A 206 5.26 -5.62 -4.39
C ALA A 206 5.26 -4.57 -3.26
N SER A 207 5.48 -4.99 -2.01
CA SER A 207 5.60 -4.09 -0.85
C SER A 207 6.81 -3.16 -1.00
N PHE A 208 7.96 -3.66 -1.47
CA PHE A 208 9.12 -2.82 -1.72
C PHE A 208 8.94 -1.86 -2.89
N ARG A 209 8.37 -2.32 -4.01
CA ARG A 209 7.96 -1.43 -5.11
C ARG A 209 7.06 -0.30 -4.60
N TYR A 210 6.08 -0.61 -3.75
CA TYR A 210 5.20 0.39 -3.15
C TYR A 210 5.97 1.39 -2.26
N CYS A 211 6.74 0.91 -1.30
CA CYS A 211 7.40 1.77 -0.32
C CYS A 211 8.50 2.66 -0.92
N ILE A 212 9.27 2.14 -1.87
CA ILE A 212 10.25 2.96 -2.60
C ILE A 212 9.54 4.04 -3.41
N CYS A 213 8.43 3.73 -4.10
CA CYS A 213 7.64 4.74 -4.79
C CYS A 213 7.06 5.81 -3.86
N GLU A 214 6.57 5.46 -2.66
CA GLU A 214 6.05 6.42 -1.68
C GLU A 214 7.15 7.31 -1.06
N ILE A 215 8.37 6.79 -0.87
CA ILE A 215 9.53 7.57 -0.42
C ILE A 215 9.99 8.52 -1.54
N LEU A 216 10.16 8.02 -2.76
CA LEU A 216 10.48 8.83 -3.94
C LEU A 216 9.40 9.88 -4.25
N LEU A 217 8.14 9.64 -3.87
CA LEU A 217 7.01 10.57 -4.05
C LEU A 217 7.19 11.90 -3.30
N GLN A 218 8.01 11.94 -2.26
CA GLN A 218 8.23 13.11 -1.41
C GLN A 218 9.60 13.77 -1.66
N LEU A 219 10.39 13.22 -2.59
CA LEU A 219 11.76 13.59 -2.88
C LEU A 219 11.85 14.40 -4.19
N ASN A 220 12.87 15.25 -4.28
CA ASN A 220 13.13 16.13 -5.42
C ASN A 220 13.69 15.30 -6.60
N ARG A 221 13.32 15.65 -7.85
CA ARG A 221 13.82 15.00 -9.09
C ARG A 221 15.35 14.95 -9.24
N HIS A 222 16.09 15.72 -8.44
CA HIS A 222 17.56 15.82 -8.47
C HIS A 222 18.28 15.01 -7.36
N GLU A 223 17.54 14.25 -6.54
CA GLU A 223 18.06 13.40 -5.46
C GLU A 223 18.84 12.20 -6.04
N LYS A 224 19.98 11.87 -5.45
CA LYS A 224 20.95 10.95 -6.07
C LYS A 224 20.93 9.61 -5.35
N ILE A 225 20.45 8.61 -6.09
CA ILE A 225 20.16 7.27 -5.58
C ILE A 225 21.31 6.34 -5.96
N PHE A 226 21.83 5.66 -4.95
CA PHE A 226 22.96 4.75 -5.04
C PHE A 226 22.48 3.33 -4.70
N PHE A 227 22.82 2.36 -5.53
CA PHE A 227 22.33 0.98 -5.47
C PHE A 227 23.43 0.07 -4.93
N PHE A 228 23.17 -0.58 -3.81
CA PHE A 228 24.13 -1.47 -3.13
C PHE A 228 23.67 -2.92 -3.21
N PHE A 229 24.51 -3.77 -3.78
CA PHE A 229 24.32 -5.21 -3.86
C PHE A 229 25.17 -5.89 -2.79
N THR A 230 24.49 -6.45 -1.79
CA THR A 230 25.09 -7.23 -0.71
C THR A 230 25.24 -8.70 -1.11
N ASN A 231 26.05 -9.45 -0.36
CA ASN A 231 26.39 -10.85 -0.62
C ASN A 231 27.01 -11.08 -2.03
N ALA A 232 27.62 -10.04 -2.63
CA ALA A 232 28.02 -10.05 -4.03
C ALA A 232 29.22 -10.97 -4.34
N ARG A 233 29.82 -11.63 -3.34
CA ARG A 233 30.88 -12.63 -3.54
C ARG A 233 30.42 -13.75 -4.49
N LEU A 234 29.19 -14.24 -4.34
CA LEU A 234 28.62 -15.32 -5.16
C LEU A 234 28.39 -14.92 -6.63
N SER A 235 28.16 -13.64 -6.89
CA SER A 235 27.98 -13.06 -8.23
C SER A 235 29.29 -12.50 -8.82
N PHE A 236 30.45 -12.86 -8.26
CA PHE A 236 31.77 -12.33 -8.64
C PHE A 236 31.86 -10.80 -8.57
N TYR A 237 31.30 -10.24 -7.49
CA TYR A 237 31.19 -8.81 -7.20
C TYR A 237 30.43 -8.01 -8.28
N LYS A 238 29.28 -8.56 -8.70
CA LYS A 238 28.36 -7.93 -9.67
C LYS A 238 26.92 -7.89 -9.10
N PRO A 239 26.00 -7.10 -9.66
CA PRO A 239 24.60 -7.06 -9.23
C PRO A 239 23.80 -8.37 -9.39
N GLY A 240 24.37 -9.36 -10.10
CA GLY A 240 23.81 -10.71 -10.27
C GLY A 240 22.39 -10.71 -10.84
N ASP A 241 21.56 -11.66 -10.39
CA ASP A 241 20.21 -11.90 -10.91
C ASP A 241 19.28 -10.69 -10.70
N THR A 242 19.55 -9.87 -9.69
CA THR A 242 18.77 -8.69 -9.32
C THR A 242 18.93 -7.53 -10.30
N MET A 243 19.96 -7.56 -11.16
CA MET A 243 20.14 -6.58 -12.25
C MET A 243 18.88 -6.47 -13.12
N THR A 244 18.28 -7.59 -13.50
CA THR A 244 17.13 -7.65 -14.42
C THR A 244 15.83 -7.09 -13.81
N PRO A 245 15.32 -7.59 -12.67
CA PRO A 245 14.09 -7.07 -12.06
C PRO A 245 14.25 -5.62 -11.58
N LEU A 246 15.46 -5.18 -11.20
CA LEU A 246 15.72 -3.78 -10.88
C LEU A 246 15.71 -2.92 -12.14
N SER A 247 16.38 -3.34 -13.23
CA SER A 247 16.36 -2.61 -14.50
C SER A 247 14.94 -2.47 -15.05
N HIS A 248 14.10 -3.51 -14.92
CA HIS A 248 12.68 -3.44 -15.24
C HIS A 248 11.93 -2.46 -14.33
N PHE A 249 12.13 -2.51 -13.01
CA PHE A 249 11.50 -1.56 -12.08
C PHE A 249 11.88 -0.10 -12.41
N LEU A 250 13.16 0.20 -12.65
CA LEU A 250 13.60 1.55 -13.01
C LEU A 250 13.10 1.97 -14.41
N ALA A 251 12.89 1.03 -15.33
CA ALA A 251 12.21 1.28 -16.61
C ALA A 251 10.71 1.59 -16.43
N ASP A 252 10.02 0.91 -15.51
CA ASP A 252 8.64 1.24 -15.11
C ASP A 252 8.58 2.69 -14.58
N LEU A 253 9.51 3.06 -13.67
CA LEU A 253 9.62 4.43 -13.15
C LEU A 253 9.89 5.46 -14.27
N LYS A 254 10.77 5.13 -15.22
CA LYS A 254 11.14 6.02 -16.33
C LYS A 254 9.97 6.25 -17.28
N ASN A 255 9.29 5.18 -17.68
CA ASN A 255 8.18 5.22 -18.64
C ASN A 255 6.92 5.87 -18.06
N GLY A 256 6.58 5.57 -16.80
CA GLY A 256 5.43 6.19 -16.14
C GLY A 256 5.69 7.63 -15.68
N TRP A 257 6.89 7.91 -15.18
CA TRP A 257 7.09 9.04 -14.26
C TRP A 257 8.34 9.91 -14.53
N LYS A 258 8.99 9.75 -15.69
CA LYS A 258 10.18 10.55 -16.10
C LYS A 258 11.41 10.40 -15.18
N PHE A 259 11.48 9.34 -14.37
CA PHE A 259 12.64 9.02 -13.54
C PHE A 259 13.91 8.89 -14.40
N GLN A 260 14.97 9.64 -14.05
CA GLN A 260 16.16 9.79 -14.91
C GLN A 260 17.31 8.85 -14.54
N THR A 261 17.36 8.33 -13.31
CA THR A 261 18.49 7.55 -12.81
C THR A 261 18.49 6.12 -13.37
N SER A 262 19.45 5.81 -14.26
CA SER A 262 19.76 4.44 -14.68
C SER A 262 20.87 3.83 -13.84
N LEU A 263 20.96 2.50 -13.80
CA LEU A 263 22.12 1.80 -13.24
C LEU A 263 23.35 2.08 -14.11
N ASN A 264 24.43 2.52 -13.47
CA ASN A 264 25.73 2.79 -14.09
C ASN A 264 26.84 2.62 -13.05
N PHE A 265 28.11 2.68 -13.47
CA PHE A 265 29.24 2.47 -12.57
C PHE A 265 29.23 3.44 -11.37
N ASP A 266 28.97 4.73 -11.58
CA ASP A 266 29.07 5.74 -10.51
C ASP A 266 27.97 5.67 -9.45
N ASN A 267 26.87 4.96 -9.71
CA ASN A 267 25.78 4.75 -8.74
C ASN A 267 25.55 3.29 -8.32
N THR A 268 26.31 2.33 -8.85
CA THR A 268 26.15 0.89 -8.55
C THR A 268 27.36 0.35 -7.80
N TYR A 269 27.14 -0.31 -6.66
CA TYR A 269 28.19 -0.80 -5.75
C TYR A 269 27.92 -2.25 -5.35
N CYS A 270 28.94 -3.09 -5.39
CA CYS A 270 28.81 -4.53 -5.13
C CYS A 270 29.77 -4.95 -4.03
N ILE A 271 29.23 -5.21 -2.83
CA ILE A 271 30.03 -5.49 -1.63
C ILE A 271 29.73 -6.85 -1.02
N ASP A 272 30.64 -7.27 -0.16
CA ASP A 272 30.50 -8.44 0.69
C ASP A 272 30.74 -8.07 2.16
N ASN A 273 30.01 -8.74 3.05
CA ASN A 273 30.02 -8.48 4.50
C ASN A 273 30.61 -9.65 5.31
N GLU A 274 30.97 -10.77 4.66
CA GLU A 274 31.58 -11.91 5.37
C GLU A 274 32.93 -11.56 6.03
N ALA A 275 33.69 -10.61 5.50
CA ALA A 275 34.94 -10.18 6.14
C ALA A 275 34.70 -9.52 7.52
N PHE A 276 33.66 -8.69 7.65
CA PHE A 276 33.22 -8.17 8.96
C PHE A 276 32.70 -9.28 9.88
N ARG A 277 32.03 -10.32 9.34
CA ARG A 277 31.61 -11.47 10.15
C ARG A 277 32.78 -12.30 10.68
N LEU A 278 33.82 -12.51 9.87
CA LEU A 278 35.04 -13.20 10.34
C LEU A 278 35.79 -12.36 11.39
N LEU A 279 35.86 -11.04 11.21
CA LEU A 279 36.35 -10.11 12.24
C LEU A 279 35.60 -10.29 13.57
N CYS A 280 34.28 -10.24 13.54
CA CYS A 280 33.45 -10.43 14.75
C CYS A 280 33.70 -11.79 15.42
N ALA A 281 33.80 -12.85 14.62
CA ALA A 281 34.01 -14.19 15.13
C ALA A 281 35.42 -14.41 15.72
N HIS A 282 36.45 -13.73 15.20
CA HIS A 282 37.79 -13.69 15.80
C HIS A 282 37.73 -13.16 17.24
N PHE A 283 37.02 -12.05 17.48
CA PHE A 283 36.77 -11.49 18.82
C PHE A 283 35.77 -12.31 19.68
N ASN A 284 35.33 -13.48 19.21
CA ASN A 284 34.55 -14.48 19.95
C ASN A 284 35.36 -15.80 20.14
N ASP A 285 36.69 -15.75 20.04
CA ASP A 285 37.61 -16.90 20.12
C ASP A 285 37.39 -17.99 19.05
N ILE A 286 36.65 -17.69 17.98
CA ILE A 286 36.39 -18.64 16.89
C ILE A 286 37.59 -18.63 15.93
N LYS A 287 38.27 -19.77 15.83
CA LYS A 287 39.38 -19.98 14.90
C LYS A 287 38.87 -20.38 13.51
N PHE A 288 39.58 -19.91 12.48
CA PHE A 288 39.29 -20.09 11.06
C PHE A 288 40.51 -20.66 10.33
N THR A 289 40.31 -21.23 9.14
CA THR A 289 41.40 -21.71 8.28
C THR A 289 42.12 -20.57 7.56
N GLU A 290 43.35 -20.83 7.10
CA GLU A 290 44.13 -19.87 6.30
C GLU A 290 43.40 -19.46 5.01
N GLU A 291 42.61 -20.36 4.41
CA GLU A 291 41.79 -20.05 3.23
C GLU A 291 40.65 -19.08 3.56
N GLN A 292 39.96 -19.29 4.69
CA GLN A 292 38.90 -18.39 5.18
C GLN A 292 39.46 -17.00 5.53
N HIS A 293 40.65 -16.94 6.11
CA HIS A 293 41.38 -15.69 6.33
C HIS A 293 41.72 -15.00 5.00
N LEU A 294 42.42 -15.68 4.08
CA LEU A 294 42.84 -15.12 2.80
C LEU A 294 41.67 -14.65 1.92
N ASN A 295 40.53 -15.36 1.97
CA ASN A 295 39.32 -14.94 1.26
C ASN A 295 38.63 -13.74 1.93
N SER A 296 38.79 -13.55 3.25
CA SER A 296 38.30 -12.38 3.97
C SER A 296 39.17 -11.13 3.72
N VAL A 297 40.50 -11.27 3.63
CA VAL A 297 41.41 -10.17 3.21
C VAL A 297 41.03 -9.64 1.81
N LYS A 298 40.77 -10.54 0.85
CA LYS A 298 40.31 -10.18 -0.50
C LYS A 298 38.95 -9.47 -0.49
N SER A 299 37.99 -10.00 0.27
CA SER A 299 36.63 -9.44 0.41
C SER A 299 36.62 -8.08 1.09
N TRP A 300 37.44 -7.91 2.14
CA TRP A 300 37.64 -6.64 2.83
C TRP A 300 38.17 -5.57 1.88
N LYS A 301 39.27 -5.87 1.17
CA LYS A 301 39.89 -4.92 0.24
C LYS A 301 38.90 -4.45 -0.83
N HIS A 302 38.24 -5.38 -1.52
CA HIS A 302 37.24 -5.05 -2.53
C HIS A 302 36.11 -4.19 -1.95
N SER A 303 35.52 -4.61 -0.83
CA SER A 303 34.35 -3.93 -0.25
C SER A 303 34.71 -2.57 0.35
N ALA A 304 35.91 -2.41 0.91
CA ALA A 304 36.42 -1.13 1.38
C ALA A 304 36.72 -0.17 0.22
N ASP A 305 37.29 -0.66 -0.88
CA ASP A 305 37.52 0.14 -2.08
C ASP A 305 36.20 0.58 -2.74
N GLU A 306 35.16 -0.25 -2.72
CA GLU A 306 33.79 0.13 -3.12
C GLU A 306 33.18 1.20 -2.20
N ILE A 307 33.33 1.11 -0.87
CA ILE A 307 32.88 2.15 0.07
C ILE A 307 33.65 3.46 -0.13
N ARG A 308 34.98 3.40 -0.33
CA ARG A 308 35.82 4.57 -0.65
C ARG A 308 35.38 5.23 -1.97
N ARG A 309 35.05 4.42 -2.99
CA ARG A 309 34.50 4.87 -4.28
C ARG A 309 33.13 5.55 -4.11
N PHE A 310 32.25 4.98 -3.30
CA PHE A 310 30.94 5.58 -2.97
C PHE A 310 31.09 6.94 -2.29
N ILE A 311 31.88 7.03 -1.21
CA ILE A 311 32.09 8.29 -0.47
C ILE A 311 32.65 9.35 -1.42
N LYS A 312 33.65 9.01 -2.24
CA LYS A 312 34.24 9.92 -3.23
C LYS A 312 33.22 10.41 -4.25
N ASN A 313 32.38 9.53 -4.77
CA ASN A 313 31.37 9.89 -5.78
C ASN A 313 30.24 10.74 -5.19
N ALA A 314 29.69 10.37 -4.03
CA ALA A 314 28.66 11.16 -3.35
C ALA A 314 29.19 12.53 -2.87
N ALA A 315 30.39 12.58 -2.27
CA ALA A 315 31.00 13.84 -1.83
C ALA A 315 31.33 14.77 -3.01
N ARG A 316 31.82 14.24 -4.14
CA ARG A 316 32.05 15.01 -5.39
C ARG A 316 30.74 15.60 -5.94
N GLN A 317 29.62 14.91 -5.76
CA GLN A 317 28.32 15.34 -6.28
C GLN A 317 27.64 16.41 -5.40
N GLY A 318 28.10 16.62 -4.17
CA GLY A 318 27.55 17.60 -3.22
C GLY A 318 26.17 17.21 -2.65
N PRO A 319 25.79 17.77 -1.48
CA PRO A 319 24.52 17.49 -0.85
C PRO A 319 23.32 17.92 -1.70
N HIS A 320 22.20 17.24 -1.47
CA HIS A 320 20.87 17.62 -1.88
C HIS A 320 20.46 18.85 -1.07
N GLN A 321 20.58 20.01 -1.70
CA GLN A 321 19.93 21.22 -1.23
C GLN A 321 18.42 21.09 -1.52
N ASP A 322 17.61 21.64 -0.61
CA ASP A 322 16.16 21.79 -0.75
C ASP A 322 15.29 20.52 -0.74
N SER A 323 15.78 19.36 -0.28
CA SER A 323 14.92 18.19 0.01
C SER A 323 13.82 18.55 1.04
N LEU A 324 14.24 19.17 2.15
CA LEU A 324 13.36 19.67 3.22
C LEU A 324 12.45 20.82 2.72
N SER A 325 12.99 21.70 1.90
CA SER A 325 12.28 22.85 1.33
C SER A 325 11.18 22.38 0.36
N PHE A 326 11.47 21.38 -0.48
CA PHE A 326 10.51 20.74 -1.38
C PHE A 326 9.40 20.01 -0.62
N TYR A 327 9.74 19.25 0.42
CA TYR A 327 8.74 18.60 1.30
C TYR A 327 7.80 19.64 1.96
N LYS A 328 8.34 20.76 2.45
CA LYS A 328 7.56 21.89 3.01
C LYS A 328 6.68 22.57 1.95
N ALA A 329 7.17 22.75 0.73
CA ALA A 329 6.39 23.31 -0.38
C ALA A 329 5.22 22.39 -0.77
N ARG A 330 5.47 21.08 -0.85
CA ARG A 330 4.48 20.04 -1.17
C ARG A 330 3.38 19.93 -0.13
N THR A 331 3.74 19.92 1.15
CA THR A 331 2.78 19.92 2.27
C THR A 331 2.00 21.24 2.35
N THR A 332 2.66 22.40 2.17
CA THR A 332 2.01 23.71 2.08
C THR A 332 0.97 23.76 0.95
N ALA A 333 1.32 23.32 -0.26
CA ALA A 333 0.41 23.29 -1.41
C ALA A 333 -0.81 22.37 -1.17
N PHE A 334 -0.58 21.18 -0.58
CA PHE A 334 -1.64 20.25 -0.21
C PHE A 334 -2.61 20.85 0.84
N HIS A 335 -2.08 21.52 1.87
CA HIS A 335 -2.88 22.15 2.92
C HIS A 335 -3.59 23.45 2.47
N LEU A 336 -3.05 24.18 1.49
CA LEU A 336 -3.73 25.35 0.89
C LEU A 336 -4.84 24.97 -0.10
N ALA A 337 -4.81 23.77 -0.70
CA ALA A 337 -5.73 23.39 -1.77
C ALA A 337 -7.22 23.55 -1.41
N LYS A 338 -7.63 23.18 -0.18
CA LYS A 338 -9.01 23.36 0.29
C LYS A 338 -9.34 24.84 0.62
N PRO A 339 -8.59 25.54 1.51
CA PRO A 339 -8.81 26.95 1.83
C PRO A 339 -8.92 27.88 0.60
N LEU A 340 -8.14 27.61 -0.46
CA LEU A 340 -8.20 28.40 -1.70
C LEU A 340 -9.51 28.18 -2.47
N VAL A 341 -10.08 26.98 -2.50
CA VAL A 341 -11.39 26.72 -3.13
C VAL A 341 -12.53 27.32 -2.31
N ASP A 342 -12.53 27.13 -0.99
CA ASP A 342 -13.59 27.65 -0.10
C ASP A 342 -13.61 29.20 -0.08
N LEU A 343 -12.46 29.85 -0.28
CA LEU A 343 -12.40 31.32 -0.44
C LEU A 343 -12.82 31.80 -1.83
N SER A 344 -12.51 31.08 -2.92
CA SER A 344 -13.07 31.43 -4.24
C SER A 344 -14.59 31.34 -4.25
N GLU A 345 -15.18 30.35 -3.56
CA GLU A 345 -16.64 30.25 -3.37
C GLU A 345 -17.20 31.46 -2.58
N LEU A 346 -16.46 31.94 -1.58
CA LEU A 346 -16.80 33.15 -0.81
C LEU A 346 -16.66 34.45 -1.63
N ILE A 347 -15.68 34.52 -2.53
CA ILE A 347 -15.48 35.67 -3.42
C ILE A 347 -16.63 35.74 -4.44
N GLU A 348 -16.92 34.66 -5.16
CA GLU A 348 -18.05 34.56 -6.09
C GLU A 348 -19.39 34.91 -5.42
N THR A 349 -19.59 34.40 -4.20
CA THR A 349 -20.74 34.75 -3.33
C THR A 349 -20.88 36.26 -3.14
N ASN A 350 -19.80 36.96 -2.77
CA ASN A 350 -19.84 38.40 -2.55
C ASN A 350 -19.93 39.21 -3.87
N ILE A 351 -19.30 38.75 -4.95
CA ILE A 351 -19.44 39.33 -6.29
C ILE A 351 -20.91 39.32 -6.71
N LYS A 352 -21.64 38.21 -6.49
CA LYS A 352 -23.08 38.12 -6.79
C LYS A 352 -23.90 39.11 -5.95
N ILE A 353 -23.68 39.14 -4.63
CA ILE A 353 -24.39 40.06 -3.71
C ILE A 353 -24.21 41.53 -4.13
N TYR A 354 -22.97 41.94 -4.46
CA TYR A 354 -22.70 43.30 -4.93
C TYR A 354 -23.24 43.57 -6.35
N SER A 355 -23.25 42.57 -7.23
CA SER A 355 -23.81 42.69 -8.58
C SER A 355 -25.33 42.85 -8.56
N ASP A 356 -26.02 42.15 -7.67
CA ASP A 356 -27.48 42.26 -7.51
C ASP A 356 -27.85 43.55 -6.77
N ARG A 357 -27.06 43.97 -5.76
CA ARG A 357 -27.15 45.32 -5.18
C ARG A 357 -27.00 46.42 -6.23
N LYS A 358 -26.05 46.29 -7.16
CA LYS A 358 -25.84 47.25 -8.26
C LYS A 358 -27.09 47.40 -9.13
N LYS A 359 -27.67 46.28 -9.59
CA LYS A 359 -28.92 46.27 -10.38
C LYS A 359 -30.08 46.92 -9.61
N ASP A 360 -30.23 46.56 -8.34
CA ASP A 360 -31.28 47.10 -7.46
C ASP A 360 -31.12 48.62 -7.26
N LEU A 361 -29.91 49.13 -7.08
CA LEU A 361 -29.62 50.56 -7.04
C LEU A 361 -29.93 51.26 -8.37
N GLN A 362 -29.50 50.69 -9.50
CA GLN A 362 -29.79 51.22 -10.84
C GLN A 362 -31.31 51.39 -11.06
N ASN A 363 -32.10 50.40 -10.65
CA ASN A 363 -33.57 50.38 -10.75
C ASN A 363 -34.29 51.24 -9.69
N THR A 364 -33.59 51.73 -8.66
CA THR A 364 -34.20 52.55 -7.59
C THR A 364 -34.41 53.99 -8.06
N SER A 365 -35.58 54.58 -7.79
CA SER A 365 -35.84 56.00 -8.10
C SER A 365 -34.95 56.94 -7.28
N ASN A 366 -34.61 58.10 -7.84
CA ASN A 366 -33.69 59.09 -7.25
C ASN A 366 -34.37 59.87 -6.09
N SER A 367 -34.77 59.16 -5.04
CA SER A 367 -35.40 59.71 -3.84
C SER A 367 -34.61 59.29 -2.60
N PHE A 368 -34.21 60.27 -1.80
CA PHE A 368 -33.41 60.08 -0.59
C PHE A 368 -34.00 59.01 0.34
N LYS A 369 -35.33 59.05 0.57
CA LYS A 369 -36.09 58.10 1.40
C LYS A 369 -36.11 56.65 0.87
N ASN A 370 -35.72 56.42 -0.38
CA ASN A 370 -35.54 55.10 -0.98
C ASN A 370 -34.07 54.63 -0.94
N LEU A 371 -33.11 55.55 -1.03
CA LEU A 371 -31.68 55.26 -0.89
C LEU A 371 -31.28 55.01 0.57
N GLU A 372 -31.87 55.74 1.52
CA GLU A 372 -31.69 55.57 2.96
C GLU A 372 -31.95 54.13 3.42
N LYS A 373 -33.01 53.51 2.88
CA LYS A 373 -33.38 52.10 3.14
C LYS A 373 -32.36 51.09 2.60
N LYS A 374 -31.38 51.53 1.81
CA LYS A 374 -30.36 50.71 1.13
C LYS A 374 -28.92 51.05 1.58
N LEU A 375 -28.75 51.89 2.61
CA LEU A 375 -27.46 52.27 3.18
C LEU A 375 -26.63 51.09 3.70
N LYS A 376 -27.30 50.06 4.25
CA LYS A 376 -26.65 48.85 4.72
C LYS A 376 -26.19 47.99 3.55
N ILE A 377 -24.95 47.52 3.60
CA ILE A 377 -24.37 46.53 2.69
C ILE A 377 -24.21 45.22 3.46
N SER A 378 -24.83 44.15 2.95
CA SER A 378 -24.59 42.80 3.46
C SER A 378 -23.33 42.22 2.80
N GLN A 379 -22.35 41.82 3.60
CA GLN A 379 -21.19 41.02 3.17
C GLN A 379 -21.27 39.63 3.80
N ILE A 380 -20.80 38.58 3.11
CA ILE A 380 -20.58 37.27 3.73
C ILE A 380 -19.08 37.10 3.97
N ARG A 381 -18.71 36.68 5.19
CA ARG A 381 -17.33 36.31 5.56
C ARG A 381 -17.30 34.91 6.17
N ILE A 382 -16.14 34.27 6.20
CA ILE A 382 -15.92 33.05 6.97
C ILE A 382 -15.29 33.45 8.31
N GLU A 383 -15.95 33.11 9.41
CA GLU A 383 -15.36 33.12 10.74
C GLU A 383 -14.89 31.71 11.11
N ILE A 384 -13.90 31.64 12.00
CA ILE A 384 -13.26 30.38 12.42
C ILE A 384 -13.15 30.39 13.94
N ARG A 385 -13.66 29.32 14.55
CA ARG A 385 -13.63 29.09 15.99
C ARG A 385 -12.80 27.84 16.28
N PRO A 386 -11.57 27.95 16.81
CA PRO A 386 -10.81 26.79 17.23
C PRO A 386 -11.55 26.06 18.37
N LEU A 387 -11.53 24.74 18.35
CA LEU A 387 -12.15 23.92 19.38
C LEU A 387 -11.11 23.54 20.44
N SER A 388 -11.50 23.59 21.72
CA SER A 388 -10.60 23.18 22.81
C SER A 388 -10.28 21.68 22.79
N HIS A 389 -11.15 20.89 22.17
CA HIS A 389 -11.00 19.44 21.95
C HIS A 389 -11.55 19.10 20.56
N PRO A 390 -11.01 18.09 19.86
CA PRO A 390 -11.56 17.64 18.59
C PRO A 390 -12.99 17.10 18.75
N LYS A 391 -13.82 17.23 17.72
CA LYS A 391 -15.17 16.65 17.66
C LYS A 391 -15.31 15.72 16.46
N ILE A 392 -16.26 14.79 16.54
CA ILE A 392 -16.82 14.10 15.37
C ILE A 392 -18.23 14.65 15.15
N VAL A 393 -18.53 15.08 13.93
CA VAL A 393 -19.86 15.55 13.53
C VAL A 393 -20.31 14.86 12.24
N CYS A 394 -21.62 14.69 12.05
CA CYS A 394 -22.16 14.02 10.87
C CYS A 394 -22.55 15.02 9.77
N VAL A 395 -22.22 14.68 8.52
CA VAL A 395 -22.50 15.46 7.29
C VAL A 395 -23.61 14.85 6.43
N ALA A 396 -24.30 13.82 6.90
CA ALA A 396 -25.48 13.26 6.22
C ALA A 396 -26.63 14.29 6.21
N GLN A 397 -27.43 14.34 5.13
CA GLN A 397 -28.51 15.34 4.98
C GLN A 397 -29.54 15.33 6.11
N ASN A 398 -29.74 14.20 6.79
CA ASN A 398 -30.63 14.03 7.93
C ASN A 398 -29.97 14.34 9.30
N CYS A 399 -28.66 14.67 9.32
CA CYS A 399 -27.88 15.03 10.51
C CYS A 399 -27.34 16.47 10.47
N ILE A 400 -27.63 17.20 9.40
CA ILE A 400 -27.32 18.62 9.21
C ILE A 400 -28.60 19.43 9.09
N GLU A 401 -28.52 20.71 9.40
CA GLU A 401 -29.57 21.70 9.11
C GLU A 401 -29.02 22.79 8.20
N THR A 402 -29.90 23.41 7.41
CA THR A 402 -29.51 24.51 6.51
C THR A 402 -30.17 25.82 6.97
N GLN A 403 -29.37 26.72 7.53
CA GLN A 403 -29.82 28.04 7.96
C GLN A 403 -29.71 29.03 6.80
N LYS A 404 -30.78 29.81 6.52
CA LYS A 404 -30.69 30.94 5.58
C LYS A 404 -29.86 32.07 6.19
N LEU A 405 -28.86 32.52 5.45
CA LEU A 405 -27.96 33.61 5.81
C LEU A 405 -28.64 34.97 5.59
N GLY A 406 -29.58 35.30 6.49
CA GLY A 406 -30.42 36.49 6.38
C GLY A 406 -31.15 36.55 5.03
N ASN A 407 -31.21 37.75 4.45
CA ASN A 407 -31.88 38.00 3.18
C ASN A 407 -31.04 37.63 1.93
N THR A 408 -29.83 37.08 2.09
CA THR A 408 -28.91 36.83 0.96
C THR A 408 -29.28 35.62 0.08
N GLY A 409 -30.28 34.83 0.49
CA GLY A 409 -30.65 33.58 -0.18
C GLY A 409 -29.66 32.41 0.02
N GLN A 410 -28.45 32.66 0.53
CA GLN A 410 -27.48 31.61 0.81
C GLN A 410 -27.91 30.72 1.98
N LEU A 411 -27.48 29.45 1.91
CA LEU A 411 -27.64 28.46 2.99
C LEU A 411 -26.27 28.20 3.63
N GLN A 412 -26.22 28.28 4.96
CA GLN A 412 -25.15 27.74 5.77
C GLN A 412 -25.53 26.32 6.22
N VAL A 413 -24.61 25.37 6.08
CA VAL A 413 -24.74 24.04 6.70
C VAL A 413 -24.35 24.14 8.17
N LEU A 414 -25.25 23.75 9.06
CA LEU A 414 -25.01 23.54 10.49
C LEU A 414 -24.96 22.05 10.78
N TYR A 415 -23.92 21.60 11.47
CA TYR A 415 -23.82 20.21 11.93
C TYR A 415 -24.70 19.98 13.16
N LYS A 416 -26.02 19.88 12.95
CA LYS A 416 -27.03 19.61 13.99
C LYS A 416 -26.58 18.48 14.91
N GLN A 417 -26.09 17.38 14.34
CA GLN A 417 -25.68 16.22 15.09
C GLN A 417 -24.16 16.20 15.36
N ILE A 418 -23.79 16.65 16.56
CA ILE A 418 -22.50 16.32 17.17
C ILE A 418 -22.57 14.84 17.58
N CYS A 419 -21.67 14.03 17.02
CA CYS A 419 -21.61 12.59 17.26
C CYS A 419 -20.58 12.23 18.32
N HIS A 420 -19.53 13.03 18.49
CA HIS A 420 -18.61 12.92 19.63
C HIS A 420 -18.05 14.30 19.98
N ASN A 421 -18.27 14.77 21.21
CA ASN A 421 -17.91 16.15 21.60
C ASN A 421 -16.48 16.32 22.16
N ARG A 422 -15.77 15.22 22.44
CA ARG A 422 -14.33 15.19 22.83
C ARG A 422 -13.65 13.95 22.26
N CYS A 423 -13.25 14.02 21.01
CA CYS A 423 -12.65 12.91 20.30
C CYS A 423 -11.13 12.85 20.52
N TYR A 424 -10.65 11.72 21.06
CA TYR A 424 -9.22 11.43 21.21
C TYR A 424 -8.66 10.58 20.06
N LEU A 425 -9.40 10.43 18.96
CA LEU A 425 -9.00 9.66 17.79
C LEU A 425 -7.71 10.24 17.18
N ARG A 426 -6.68 9.40 17.11
CA ARG A 426 -5.36 9.77 16.60
C ARG A 426 -5.26 9.48 15.11
N GLY A 427 -4.49 10.30 14.40
CA GLY A 427 -4.13 10.08 12.99
C GLY A 427 -5.25 10.26 11.95
N ALA A 428 -6.51 10.45 12.34
CA ALA A 428 -7.59 10.80 11.39
C ALA A 428 -7.39 12.21 10.83
N ASN A 429 -7.56 12.35 9.51
CA ASN A 429 -7.44 13.62 8.79
C ASN A 429 -8.60 14.55 9.17
N VAL A 430 -8.28 15.83 9.32
CA VAL A 430 -9.22 16.82 9.84
C VAL A 430 -10.03 17.44 8.69
N GLU A 431 -11.33 17.64 8.92
CA GLU A 431 -12.35 18.07 7.95
C GLU A 431 -12.46 17.21 6.67
N GLN A 432 -11.88 16.00 6.63
CA GLN A 432 -11.98 15.09 5.50
C GLN A 432 -13.14 14.09 5.66
N VAL A 433 -13.93 13.91 4.61
CA VAL A 433 -14.87 12.79 4.43
C VAL A 433 -14.69 12.18 3.04
N PRO A 434 -14.73 10.84 2.91
CA PRO A 434 -14.70 9.85 4.00
C PRO A 434 -13.28 9.69 4.57
N ASP A 435 -13.17 9.40 5.88
CA ASP A 435 -11.93 8.92 6.50
C ASP A 435 -12.15 7.61 7.28
N PRO A 436 -11.64 6.46 6.80
CA PRO A 436 -11.81 5.17 7.47
C PRO A 436 -11.35 5.14 8.94
N ARG A 437 -10.37 5.97 9.32
CA ARG A 437 -9.88 6.03 10.71
C ARG A 437 -10.98 6.47 11.69
N ILE A 438 -12.04 7.13 11.22
CA ILE A 438 -13.17 7.56 12.05
C ILE A 438 -13.97 6.37 12.62
N GLN A 439 -13.85 5.17 12.05
CA GLN A 439 -14.32 3.92 12.69
C GLN A 439 -13.72 3.70 14.10
N GLY A 440 -12.49 4.16 14.34
CA GLY A 440 -11.82 4.06 15.64
C GLY A 440 -12.29 5.09 16.69
N CYS A 441 -13.26 5.93 16.37
CA CYS A 441 -13.89 6.80 17.36
C CYS A 441 -14.83 6.00 18.28
N SER A 442 -14.79 6.25 19.58
CA SER A 442 -15.70 5.62 20.56
C SER A 442 -17.19 5.91 20.36
N ALA A 443 -17.56 6.85 19.48
CA ALA A 443 -18.93 7.06 19.05
C ALA A 443 -19.37 6.20 17.85
N MET A 444 -18.45 5.43 17.26
CA MET A 444 -18.77 4.38 16.30
C MET A 444 -18.91 3.03 17.01
N THR A 445 -19.74 2.16 16.47
CA THR A 445 -19.92 0.78 16.90
C THR A 445 -20.00 -0.06 15.64
N GLY A 446 -18.91 -0.76 15.32
CA GLY A 446 -18.68 -1.23 13.94
C GLY A 446 -18.69 -0.06 12.96
N GLN A 447 -19.42 -0.19 11.86
CA GLN A 447 -19.48 0.85 10.83
C GLN A 447 -20.40 2.05 11.13
N LYS A 448 -21.29 1.99 12.14
CA LYS A 448 -22.33 3.02 12.37
C LYS A 448 -22.08 3.83 13.62
N CYS A 449 -22.46 5.11 13.59
CA CYS A 449 -22.41 5.96 14.76
C CYS A 449 -23.55 5.64 15.72
N ARG A 450 -23.23 5.34 16.99
CA ARG A 450 -24.22 5.06 18.05
C ARG A 450 -25.08 6.26 18.47
N ILE A 451 -24.71 7.47 18.03
CA ILE A 451 -25.42 8.72 18.35
C ILE A 451 -26.40 9.14 17.25
N CYS A 452 -26.09 8.86 15.97
CA CYS A 452 -26.90 9.34 14.84
C CYS A 452 -27.36 8.25 13.85
N GLY A 453 -26.95 7.00 14.04
CA GLY A 453 -27.26 5.87 13.16
C GLY A 453 -26.55 5.86 11.80
N CYS A 454 -26.03 7.00 11.32
CA CYS A 454 -25.33 7.08 10.04
C CYS A 454 -23.99 6.34 10.05
N HIS A 455 -23.58 5.89 8.87
CA HIS A 455 -22.29 5.24 8.62
C HIS A 455 -21.11 6.18 8.89
N TRP A 456 -19.96 5.65 9.33
CA TRP A 456 -18.74 6.42 9.63
C TRP A 456 -18.29 7.29 8.44
N SER A 457 -18.53 6.86 7.19
CA SER A 457 -18.15 7.63 5.98
C SER A 457 -18.93 8.94 5.80
N LYS A 458 -19.96 9.18 6.63
CA LYS A 458 -20.69 10.44 6.73
C LYS A 458 -20.25 11.31 7.91
N HIS A 459 -19.10 11.01 8.53
CA HIS A 459 -18.61 11.75 9.69
C HIS A 459 -17.25 12.38 9.41
N ILE A 460 -17.11 13.67 9.73
CA ILE A 460 -15.83 14.40 9.70
C ILE A 460 -15.26 14.52 11.12
N HIS A 461 -13.94 14.51 11.22
CA HIS A 461 -13.20 14.86 12.45
C HIS A 461 -12.81 16.34 12.37
N ILE A 462 -13.30 17.17 13.28
CA ILE A 462 -13.08 18.62 13.25
C ILE A 462 -12.28 19.09 14.47
N ARG A 463 -11.35 20.04 14.26
CA ARG A 463 -10.57 20.70 15.33
C ARG A 463 -10.82 22.21 15.40
N PHE A 464 -11.55 22.74 14.44
CA PHE A 464 -12.12 24.07 14.41
C PHE A 464 -13.53 23.97 13.79
N GLU A 465 -14.38 24.94 14.07
CA GLU A 465 -15.65 25.18 13.36
C GLU A 465 -15.46 26.42 12.49
N HIS A 466 -15.69 26.31 11.19
CA HIS A 466 -15.75 27.47 10.29
C HIS A 466 -17.19 27.70 9.83
N PHE A 467 -17.63 28.96 9.78
CA PHE A 467 -19.01 29.30 9.43
C PHE A 467 -19.09 30.62 8.66
N LYS A 468 -20.09 30.71 7.78
CA LYS A 468 -20.39 31.92 7.00
C LYS A 468 -21.21 32.88 7.87
N THR A 469 -20.74 34.12 8.07
CA THR A 469 -21.47 35.17 8.79
C THR A 469 -21.89 36.27 7.83
N VAL A 470 -23.15 36.73 7.92
CA VAL A 470 -23.57 37.98 7.27
C VAL A 470 -23.16 39.14 8.17
N ILE A 471 -22.35 40.06 7.64
CA ILE A 471 -22.00 41.31 8.29
C ILE A 471 -22.74 42.42 7.54
N GLU A 472 -23.60 43.15 8.23
CA GLU A 472 -24.13 44.42 7.73
C GLU A 472 -23.12 45.53 8.04
N THR A 473 -22.54 46.12 7.00
CA THR A 473 -21.72 47.33 7.12
C THR A 473 -22.48 48.52 6.57
N ASP A 474 -22.54 49.61 7.34
CA ASP A 474 -22.93 50.91 6.79
C ASP A 474 -21.95 51.29 5.67
N ASP A 475 -22.48 51.82 4.58
CA ASP A 475 -21.66 52.49 3.57
C ASP A 475 -21.06 53.77 4.15
N LYS A 476 -19.75 53.73 4.43
CA LYS A 476 -19.00 54.82 5.08
C LYS A 476 -18.90 56.08 4.21
N ASN A 477 -19.00 55.94 2.88
CA ASN A 477 -18.97 57.08 1.99
C ASN A 477 -20.29 57.85 2.11
N ILE A 478 -21.43 57.14 2.07
CA ILE A 478 -22.75 57.77 2.12
C ILE A 478 -23.02 58.46 3.47
N LYS A 479 -22.51 57.92 4.59
CA LYS A 479 -22.66 58.57 5.91
C LYS A 479 -22.08 60.00 5.93
N ASN A 480 -21.02 60.25 5.17
CA ASN A 480 -20.40 61.58 5.03
C ASN A 480 -21.08 62.47 3.97
N VAL A 481 -21.88 61.89 3.06
CA VAL A 481 -22.60 62.59 1.98
C VAL A 481 -24.02 62.97 2.41
N ILE A 482 -24.68 62.13 3.21
CA ILE A 482 -25.92 62.46 3.93
C ILE A 482 -25.74 63.70 4.82
N GLN A 483 -24.56 63.86 5.42
CA GLN A 483 -24.21 65.04 6.24
C GLN A 483 -23.91 66.31 5.43
N LYS A 484 -23.99 66.27 4.09
CA LYS A 484 -23.67 67.38 3.18
C LYS A 484 -24.83 67.84 2.30
N ASP A 485 -26.01 67.24 2.44
CA ASP A 485 -27.23 67.60 1.69
C ASP A 485 -27.05 67.50 0.14
N GLU A 486 -26.26 66.53 -0.31
CA GLU A 486 -25.96 66.32 -1.74
C GLU A 486 -27.11 65.64 -2.51
N ASP A 487 -27.22 65.97 -3.80
CA ASP A 487 -28.23 65.42 -4.72
C ASP A 487 -28.28 63.89 -4.73
N ALA A 488 -29.47 63.34 -4.47
CA ALA A 488 -29.76 61.90 -4.46
C ALA A 488 -29.34 61.16 -5.74
N ALA A 489 -29.28 61.83 -6.90
CA ALA A 489 -28.73 61.26 -8.12
C ALA A 489 -27.23 60.95 -7.98
N LYS A 490 -26.43 61.89 -7.45
CA LYS A 490 -24.99 61.70 -7.17
C LYS A 490 -24.75 60.64 -6.11
N ILE A 491 -25.57 60.61 -5.04
CA ILE A 491 -25.48 59.57 -4.01
C ILE A 491 -25.64 58.18 -4.65
N LYS A 492 -26.69 57.99 -5.46
CA LYS A 492 -26.95 56.73 -6.18
C LYS A 492 -25.80 56.33 -7.10
N GLU A 493 -25.22 57.28 -7.82
CA GLU A 493 -24.11 56.99 -8.75
C GLU A 493 -22.81 56.62 -8.00
N GLN A 494 -22.49 57.31 -6.89
CA GLN A 494 -21.37 56.93 -6.02
C GLN A 494 -21.55 55.52 -5.44
N MET A 495 -22.77 55.16 -4.99
CA MET A 495 -23.09 53.81 -4.51
C MET A 495 -22.85 52.73 -5.60
N ILE A 496 -23.13 53.05 -6.86
CA ILE A 496 -22.91 52.15 -7.99
C ILE A 496 -21.40 51.98 -8.26
N GLN A 497 -20.63 53.08 -8.27
CA GLN A 497 -19.18 53.05 -8.45
C GLN A 497 -18.45 52.29 -7.33
N ASP A 498 -18.86 52.49 -6.07
CA ASP A 498 -18.28 51.75 -4.94
C ASP A 498 -18.61 50.24 -5.00
N CYS A 499 -19.77 49.86 -5.55
CA CYS A 499 -20.08 48.46 -5.84
C CYS A 499 -19.22 47.89 -6.97
N GLU A 500 -19.02 48.63 -8.06
CA GLU A 500 -18.14 48.22 -9.17
C GLU A 500 -16.68 48.04 -8.71
N LYS A 501 -16.18 48.99 -7.92
CA LYS A 501 -14.84 48.95 -7.33
C LYS A 501 -14.64 47.72 -6.45
N TYR A 502 -15.60 47.42 -5.57
CA TYR A 502 -15.50 46.25 -4.69
C TYR A 502 -15.57 44.92 -5.48
N ILE A 503 -16.38 44.86 -6.55
CA ILE A 503 -16.40 43.70 -7.47
C ILE A 503 -15.05 43.55 -8.19
N GLY A 504 -14.42 44.65 -8.61
CA GLY A 504 -13.08 44.64 -9.22
C GLY A 504 -12.02 44.10 -8.27
N GLU A 505 -11.93 44.68 -7.06
CA GLU A 505 -10.98 44.25 -6.03
C GLU A 505 -11.15 42.76 -5.67
N LEU A 506 -12.39 42.25 -5.60
CA LEU A 506 -12.65 40.84 -5.37
C LEU A 506 -12.18 39.93 -6.51
N LYS A 507 -12.40 40.32 -7.77
CA LYS A 507 -11.92 39.56 -8.94
C LYS A 507 -10.39 39.50 -8.99
N ASP A 508 -9.71 40.57 -8.59
CA ASP A 508 -8.24 40.58 -8.50
C ASP A 508 -7.70 39.63 -7.42
N GLU A 509 -8.41 39.45 -6.30
CA GLU A 509 -8.08 38.42 -5.31
C GLU A 509 -8.33 37.00 -5.83
N GLN A 510 -9.46 36.76 -6.50
CA GLN A 510 -9.79 35.48 -7.12
C GLN A 510 -8.74 35.06 -8.16
N ASN A 511 -8.34 35.98 -9.04
CA ASN A 511 -7.29 35.77 -10.03
C ASN A 511 -5.94 35.42 -9.38
N LYS A 512 -5.57 36.08 -8.28
CA LYS A 512 -4.35 35.76 -7.51
C LYS A 512 -4.43 34.38 -6.85
N ILE A 513 -5.58 34.01 -6.28
CA ILE A 513 -5.84 32.71 -5.67
C ILE A 513 -5.69 31.57 -6.70
N ILE A 514 -6.39 31.67 -7.85
CA ILE A 514 -6.36 30.66 -8.91
C ILE A 514 -4.94 30.55 -9.50
N LYS A 515 -4.29 31.69 -9.80
CA LYS A 515 -2.91 31.72 -10.31
C LYS A 515 -1.91 31.09 -9.33
N THR A 516 -2.08 31.31 -8.02
CA THR A 516 -1.17 30.75 -7.02
C THR A 516 -1.37 29.25 -6.83
N ALA A 517 -2.61 28.77 -6.75
CA ALA A 517 -2.92 27.34 -6.74
C ALA A 517 -2.31 26.62 -7.96
N LEU A 518 -2.45 27.24 -9.14
CA LEU A 518 -1.89 26.73 -10.39
C LEU A 518 -0.36 26.66 -10.35
N LEU A 519 0.31 27.71 -9.87
CA LEU A 519 1.78 27.76 -9.79
C LEU A 519 2.33 26.77 -8.75
N PHE A 520 1.56 26.42 -7.71
CA PHE A 520 1.91 25.32 -6.80
C PHE A 520 1.79 23.94 -7.48
N GLU A 521 0.72 23.68 -8.24
CA GLU A 521 0.58 22.39 -8.96
C GLU A 521 1.65 22.26 -10.06
N LEU A 522 1.94 23.34 -10.80
CA LEU A 522 3.02 23.39 -11.78
C LEU A 522 4.40 23.21 -11.16
N PHE A 523 4.68 23.81 -10.00
CA PHE A 523 5.92 23.61 -9.26
C PHE A 523 6.14 22.13 -8.89
N LEU A 524 5.08 21.46 -8.42
CA LEU A 524 5.15 20.05 -8.02
C LEU A 524 5.24 19.11 -9.23
N ASP A 525 4.50 19.36 -10.31
CA ASP A 525 4.63 18.61 -11.56
C ASP A 525 5.99 18.83 -12.25
N ALA A 526 6.66 19.96 -11.98
CA ALA A 526 8.00 20.23 -12.48
C ALA A 526 9.11 19.57 -11.64
N ASN A 527 9.04 19.63 -10.31
CA ASN A 527 10.17 19.32 -9.42
C ASN A 527 10.05 18.00 -8.61
N SER A 528 8.86 17.38 -8.55
CA SER A 528 8.69 16.04 -7.97
C SER A 528 9.34 14.96 -8.84
N ILE A 529 9.86 13.89 -8.23
CA ILE A 529 10.13 12.64 -8.97
C ILE A 529 8.81 12.05 -9.53
N LEU A 530 7.70 12.26 -8.82
CA LEU A 530 6.41 11.62 -9.09
C LEU A 530 5.27 12.66 -9.13
N PRO A 531 4.70 12.99 -10.31
CA PRO A 531 3.65 13.99 -10.46
C PRO A 531 2.29 13.43 -10.04
N ASN A 532 1.72 13.97 -8.96
CA ASN A 532 0.38 13.58 -8.47
C ASN A 532 -0.32 14.73 -7.72
N SER A 533 -0.11 15.98 -8.14
CA SER A 533 -0.52 17.18 -7.39
C SER A 533 -1.93 17.71 -7.71
N LYS A 534 -2.84 16.87 -8.23
CA LYS A 534 -4.23 17.26 -8.60
C LYS A 534 -5.15 17.56 -7.39
N ALA A 535 -4.62 18.04 -6.27
CA ALA A 535 -5.38 18.26 -5.03
C ALA A 535 -6.48 19.32 -5.21
N PHE A 536 -6.14 20.45 -5.85
CA PHE A 536 -7.09 21.53 -6.15
C PHE A 536 -8.14 21.08 -7.16
N GLU A 537 -7.71 20.51 -8.31
CA GLU A 537 -8.61 19.98 -9.35
C GLU A 537 -9.59 18.92 -8.80
N LYS A 538 -9.11 18.01 -7.94
CA LYS A 538 -9.90 16.94 -7.34
C LYS A 538 -10.92 17.47 -6.34
N TYR A 539 -10.54 18.39 -5.46
CA TYR A 539 -11.47 18.98 -4.49
C TYR A 539 -12.54 19.84 -5.17
N LEU A 540 -12.16 20.58 -6.22
CA LEU A 540 -13.07 21.39 -7.00
C LEU A 540 -14.08 20.53 -7.80
N LYS A 541 -13.64 19.40 -8.38
CA LYS A 541 -14.54 18.38 -8.97
C LYS A 541 -15.44 17.71 -7.93
N GLN A 542 -14.99 17.52 -6.69
CA GLN A 542 -15.83 17.03 -5.60
C GLN A 542 -16.94 18.04 -5.26
N LYS A 543 -16.61 19.33 -5.08
CA LYS A 543 -17.59 20.41 -4.82
C LYS A 543 -18.65 20.52 -5.92
N ILE A 544 -18.26 20.44 -7.20
CA ILE A 544 -19.21 20.42 -8.34
C ILE A 544 -20.21 19.27 -8.17
N ASN A 545 -19.73 18.07 -7.90
CA ASN A 545 -20.54 16.86 -7.72
C ASN A 545 -21.43 16.91 -6.46
N GLU A 546 -21.00 17.61 -5.41
CA GLU A 546 -21.79 17.86 -4.20
C GLU A 546 -22.94 18.84 -4.44
N GLU A 547 -22.70 19.98 -5.10
CA GLU A 547 -23.78 20.94 -5.47
C GLU A 547 -24.73 20.34 -6.53
N GLU A 548 -24.23 19.59 -7.52
CA GLU A 548 -25.06 18.88 -8.51
C GLU A 548 -26.01 17.86 -7.87
N LYS A 549 -25.60 17.19 -6.78
CA LYS A 549 -26.47 16.29 -6.00
C LYS A 549 -27.47 17.01 -5.10
N CYS A 550 -27.22 18.29 -4.76
CA CYS A 550 -28.15 19.12 -4.01
C CYS A 550 -29.17 19.85 -4.92
N ALA A 551 -28.87 19.97 -6.21
CA ALA A 551 -29.69 20.67 -7.20
C ALA A 551 -30.93 19.86 -7.63
N LYS A 552 -31.98 19.87 -6.79
CA LYS A 552 -33.33 19.46 -7.20
C LYS A 552 -33.95 20.47 -8.18
N ASP A 553 -34.96 20.05 -8.93
CA ASP A 553 -35.62 20.88 -9.95
C ASP A 553 -36.08 22.24 -9.41
N GLY A 554 -35.77 23.31 -10.16
CA GLY A 554 -36.04 24.70 -9.77
C GLY A 554 -34.94 25.39 -8.96
N SER A 555 -33.81 24.73 -8.66
CA SER A 555 -32.67 25.35 -7.96
C SER A 555 -31.76 26.20 -8.88
N ASP A 556 -31.18 27.26 -8.30
CA ASP A 556 -30.28 28.21 -8.99
C ASP A 556 -28.93 27.57 -9.33
N ARG A 557 -28.75 27.22 -10.61
CA ARG A 557 -27.54 26.53 -11.12
C ARG A 557 -26.28 27.41 -11.19
N SER A 558 -26.38 28.73 -11.01
CA SER A 558 -25.24 29.65 -11.21
C SER A 558 -24.00 29.32 -10.35
N LYS A 559 -24.16 28.67 -9.20
CA LYS A 559 -23.04 28.11 -8.42
C LYS A 559 -22.25 27.06 -9.20
N ILE A 560 -22.95 26.08 -9.80
CA ILE A 560 -22.36 24.95 -10.52
C ILE A 560 -21.63 25.48 -11.76
N ASP A 561 -22.23 26.45 -12.43
CA ASP A 561 -21.66 27.10 -13.61
C ASP A 561 -20.40 27.91 -13.25
N ASN A 562 -20.39 28.66 -12.13
CA ASN A 562 -19.19 29.39 -11.67
C ASN A 562 -18.08 28.43 -11.21
N LEU A 563 -18.41 27.30 -10.55
CA LEU A 563 -17.43 26.27 -10.21
C LEU A 563 -16.82 25.60 -11.45
N LYS A 564 -17.63 25.33 -12.48
CA LYS A 564 -17.16 24.79 -13.77
C LYS A 564 -16.28 25.79 -14.52
N LYS A 565 -16.67 27.06 -14.56
CA LYS A 565 -15.83 28.15 -15.11
C LYS A 565 -14.47 28.24 -14.41
N MET A 566 -14.42 28.13 -13.08
CA MET A 566 -13.16 28.11 -12.33
C MET A 566 -12.32 26.85 -12.62
N LEU A 567 -12.95 25.70 -12.89
CA LEU A 567 -12.24 24.49 -13.36
C LEU A 567 -11.59 24.71 -14.73
N ASP A 568 -12.31 25.33 -15.66
CA ASP A 568 -11.83 25.60 -17.02
C ASP A 568 -10.71 26.65 -17.04
N GLU A 569 -10.84 27.73 -16.27
CA GLU A 569 -9.80 28.75 -16.10
C GLU A 569 -8.50 28.14 -15.52
N TYR A 570 -8.62 27.24 -14.54
CA TYR A 570 -7.49 26.49 -13.99
C TYR A 570 -6.82 25.58 -15.03
N GLN A 571 -7.62 24.83 -15.81
CA GLN A 571 -7.12 23.93 -16.84
C GLN A 571 -6.48 24.67 -18.03
N GLN A 572 -7.03 25.81 -18.44
CA GLN A 572 -6.47 26.68 -19.48
C GLN A 572 -5.15 27.30 -19.01
N GLY A 573 -5.12 27.81 -17.78
CA GLY A 573 -3.90 28.31 -17.14
C GLY A 573 -2.79 27.25 -17.11
N LYS A 574 -3.11 25.99 -16.83
CA LYS A 574 -2.12 24.88 -16.85
C LYS A 574 -1.49 24.62 -18.22
N ARG A 575 -2.15 24.99 -19.32
CA ARG A 575 -1.55 24.95 -20.66
C ARG A 575 -0.66 26.17 -20.90
N LEU A 576 -1.11 27.37 -20.52
CA LEU A 576 -0.43 28.65 -20.77
C LEU A 576 0.84 28.85 -19.93
N PHE A 577 0.85 28.38 -18.67
CA PHE A 577 1.97 28.55 -17.75
C PHE A 577 2.91 27.33 -17.66
N PHE A 578 2.74 26.32 -18.51
CA PHE A 578 3.48 25.06 -18.44
C PHE A 578 5.00 25.24 -18.51
N ASP A 579 5.51 26.07 -19.43
CA ASP A 579 6.95 26.27 -19.58
C ASP A 579 7.56 27.09 -18.44
N HIS A 580 6.80 28.05 -17.89
CA HIS A 580 7.16 28.84 -16.71
C HIS A 580 7.29 27.99 -15.43
N ALA A 581 6.79 26.75 -15.41
CA ALA A 581 6.91 25.84 -14.27
C ALA A 581 8.37 25.54 -13.89
N ARG A 582 9.31 25.67 -14.85
CA ARG A 582 10.75 25.49 -14.62
C ARG A 582 11.40 26.64 -13.85
N GLU A 583 10.75 27.80 -13.78
CA GLU A 583 11.22 29.03 -13.11
C GLU A 583 10.63 29.21 -11.70
N ILE A 584 10.06 28.15 -11.12
CA ILE A 584 9.48 28.18 -9.78
C ILE A 584 10.44 27.50 -8.82
N THR A 585 11.11 28.32 -7.99
CA THR A 585 11.97 27.89 -6.90
C THR A 585 11.17 27.75 -5.60
N VAL A 586 11.76 27.19 -4.53
CA VAL A 586 11.03 27.01 -3.27
C VAL A 586 10.78 28.35 -2.56
N GLU A 587 11.69 29.32 -2.68
CA GLU A 587 11.54 30.67 -2.12
C GLU A 587 10.28 31.33 -2.70
N LYS A 588 10.03 31.13 -4.00
CA LYS A 588 8.84 31.63 -4.71
C LYS A 588 7.54 31.08 -4.12
N ILE A 589 7.53 29.83 -3.63
CA ILE A 589 6.39 29.23 -2.92
C ILE A 589 6.15 29.92 -1.56
N VAL A 590 7.22 30.25 -0.82
CA VAL A 590 7.13 30.95 0.48
C VAL A 590 6.69 32.41 0.30
N VAL A 591 7.18 33.09 -0.74
CA VAL A 591 6.73 34.43 -1.13
C VAL A 591 5.25 34.40 -1.51
N MET A 592 4.81 33.47 -2.36
CA MET A 592 3.40 33.31 -2.72
C MET A 592 2.48 33.04 -1.52
N LYS A 593 2.89 32.20 -0.56
CA LYS A 593 2.16 32.00 0.71
C LYS A 593 1.98 33.32 1.47
N THR A 594 2.99 34.20 1.42
CA THR A 594 2.97 35.51 2.08
C THR A 594 2.11 36.53 1.33
N GLU A 595 2.19 36.58 -0.01
CA GLU A 595 1.32 37.40 -0.87
C GLU A 595 -0.16 37.06 -0.68
N LEU A 596 -0.48 35.77 -0.57
CA LEU A 596 -1.84 35.28 -0.29
C LEU A 596 -2.40 35.77 1.05
N TYR A 597 -1.57 35.94 2.09
CA TYR A 597 -2.01 36.52 3.37
C TYR A 597 -2.14 38.05 3.30
N GLY A 598 -1.47 38.69 2.34
CA GLY A 598 -1.56 40.13 2.06
C GLY A 598 -2.81 40.58 1.29
N LEU A 599 -3.68 39.65 0.86
CA LEU A 599 -4.93 39.99 0.17
C LEU A 599 -5.87 40.84 1.07
N LYS A 600 -6.43 41.91 0.50
CA LYS A 600 -7.11 43.02 1.20
C LYS A 600 -8.37 42.57 1.94
N HIS A 601 -9.17 41.71 1.31
CA HIS A 601 -10.46 41.24 1.80
C HIS A 601 -10.37 39.81 2.36
N THR A 602 -9.68 38.90 1.66
CA THR A 602 -9.62 37.47 2.02
C THR A 602 -8.36 37.01 2.75
N GLY A 603 -7.24 37.75 2.69
CA GLY A 603 -5.92 37.24 3.10
C GLY A 603 -5.83 36.86 4.58
N LYS A 604 -6.42 37.68 5.46
CA LYS A 604 -6.52 37.38 6.91
C LYS A 604 -7.41 36.18 7.23
N THR A 605 -8.34 35.83 6.35
CA THR A 605 -9.20 34.65 6.48
C THR A 605 -8.46 33.40 5.98
N LEU A 606 -7.72 33.53 4.88
CA LEU A 606 -6.85 32.48 4.34
C LEU A 606 -5.76 32.07 5.33
N MET A 607 -5.10 33.06 5.95
CA MET A 607 -4.10 32.84 7.00
C MET A 607 -4.66 31.95 8.11
N LYS A 608 -5.80 32.35 8.71
CA LYS A 608 -6.44 31.59 9.80
C LYS A 608 -6.98 30.23 9.37
N LEU A 609 -7.54 30.08 8.16
CA LEU A 609 -7.99 28.78 7.62
C LEU A 609 -6.81 27.81 7.50
N PHE A 610 -5.69 28.31 7.01
CA PHE A 610 -4.48 27.52 6.82
C PHE A 610 -3.77 27.21 8.14
N GLU A 611 -3.61 28.18 9.04
CA GLU A 611 -3.07 27.98 10.39
C GLU A 611 -3.88 26.94 11.17
N ALA A 612 -5.21 27.05 11.14
CA ALA A 612 -6.10 26.06 11.77
C ALA A 612 -5.96 24.67 11.13
N THR A 613 -5.66 24.60 9.82
CA THR A 613 -5.38 23.33 9.11
C THR A 613 -4.03 22.73 9.54
N GLU A 614 -2.93 23.50 9.53
CA GLU A 614 -1.59 23.03 9.95
C GLU A 614 -1.55 22.66 11.44
N GLU A 615 -2.15 23.45 12.34
CA GLU A 615 -2.25 23.07 13.76
C GLU A 615 -3.04 21.77 13.92
N SER A 616 -4.08 21.56 13.10
CA SER A 616 -4.92 20.38 13.21
C SER A 616 -4.23 19.10 12.80
N THR A 617 -3.25 19.15 11.89
CA THR A 617 -2.38 18.01 11.56
C THR A 617 -1.27 17.85 12.60
N ALA A 618 -0.50 18.90 12.90
CA ALA A 618 0.62 18.86 13.84
C ALA A 618 0.25 18.42 15.27
N LYS A 619 -0.98 18.72 15.73
CA LYS A 619 -1.47 18.26 17.04
C LYS A 619 -1.80 16.75 17.10
N ASN A 620 -1.55 15.98 16.04
CA ASN A 620 -1.46 14.51 16.14
C ASN A 620 -0.11 14.02 16.69
N ASP A 621 0.96 14.81 16.62
CA ASP A 621 2.34 14.32 16.79
C ASP A 621 2.93 14.47 18.22
N VAL A 622 2.23 15.14 19.14
CA VAL A 622 2.82 15.58 20.44
C VAL A 622 2.39 14.73 21.65
N HIS A 623 1.18 14.15 21.65
CA HIS A 623 0.59 13.49 22.84
C HIS A 623 0.88 11.97 22.98
N PHE A 624 2.08 11.52 22.60
CA PHE A 624 2.59 10.16 22.92
C PHE A 624 3.77 10.17 23.90
N THR A 625 4.09 11.29 24.54
CA THR A 625 5.02 11.33 25.68
C THR A 625 4.25 11.42 27.00
N ALA A 626 4.63 10.54 27.95
CA ALA A 626 4.01 10.28 29.25
C ALA A 626 2.59 9.66 29.25
N ARG A 627 2.41 8.64 30.12
CA ARG A 627 1.16 7.88 30.43
C ARG A 627 0.61 7.07 29.24
N ASN A 628 0.71 5.73 29.18
CA ASN A 628 0.92 4.74 30.25
C ASN A 628 2.05 3.74 29.91
N LEU A 629 3.06 3.69 30.77
CA LEU A 629 3.71 2.44 31.16
C LEU A 629 3.04 1.97 32.47
N ASN A 630 3.25 0.71 32.85
CA ASN A 630 2.68 0.01 34.01
C ASN A 630 1.17 -0.29 33.87
N GLN A 631 0.86 -1.53 33.50
CA GLN A 631 0.07 -2.42 34.34
C GLN A 631 0.13 -3.85 33.78
N ASP A 632 0.97 -4.66 34.41
CA ASP A 632 0.96 -6.12 34.30
C ASP A 632 -0.17 -6.68 35.18
N GLU A 633 -0.90 -7.69 34.71
CA GLU A 633 -1.48 -8.75 35.54
C GLU A 633 -1.85 -9.96 34.63
N PRO A 634 -1.80 -11.21 35.14
CA PRO A 634 -1.95 -12.42 34.33
C PRO A 634 -3.41 -12.88 34.19
N PHE A 635 -3.64 -13.88 33.34
CA PHE A 635 -4.84 -14.72 33.38
C PHE A 635 -4.42 -16.19 33.46
N GLU A 636 -5.11 -16.95 34.31
CA GLU A 636 -4.71 -18.28 34.78
C GLU A 636 -5.17 -19.44 33.87
N ASP A 637 -4.63 -20.64 34.13
CA ASP A 637 -4.85 -21.87 33.36
C ASP A 637 -6.29 -22.43 33.40
N ALA A 638 -6.66 -23.16 32.34
CA ALA A 638 -7.81 -24.08 32.34
C ALA A 638 -7.54 -25.32 31.46
N ASP A 639 -7.79 -26.50 32.02
CA ASP A 639 -7.38 -27.82 31.51
C ASP A 639 -8.28 -28.35 30.35
N PRO A 640 -7.77 -29.11 29.34
CA PRO A 640 -8.50 -29.41 28.11
C PRO A 640 -9.20 -30.79 28.10
N ALA A 641 -10.54 -30.81 28.21
CA ALA A 641 -11.35 -32.02 28.06
C ALA A 641 -11.79 -32.30 26.60
N TYR A 642 -11.16 -33.28 25.94
CA TYR A 642 -11.51 -33.73 24.58
C TYR A 642 -12.73 -34.68 24.50
N PRO A 643 -13.72 -34.41 23.64
CA PRO A 643 -14.65 -35.42 23.12
C PRO A 643 -14.02 -36.28 22.01
N LYS A 644 -14.56 -37.50 21.82
CA LYS A 644 -13.97 -38.54 20.96
C LYS A 644 -14.30 -38.37 19.47
N SER A 645 -13.46 -38.96 18.62
CA SER A 645 -13.61 -39.03 17.15
C SER A 645 -14.89 -39.73 16.69
N GLN A 646 -15.52 -39.21 15.62
CA GLN A 646 -16.52 -39.91 14.81
C GLN A 646 -15.90 -40.49 13.52
N SER A 647 -16.57 -41.47 12.92
CA SER A 647 -16.08 -42.29 11.80
C SER A 647 -16.26 -41.66 10.41
N PHE A 648 -15.34 -42.01 9.50
CA PHE A 648 -15.09 -41.32 8.23
C PHE A 648 -16.10 -41.58 7.08
N GLN A 649 -17.32 -42.08 7.36
CA GLN A 649 -18.25 -42.56 6.31
C GLN A 649 -19.52 -41.70 6.12
N ASP A 650 -19.90 -40.86 7.09
CA ASP A 650 -21.20 -40.15 7.05
C ASP A 650 -21.20 -38.81 6.28
N LEU A 651 -20.03 -38.33 5.82
CA LEU A 651 -19.91 -36.99 5.21
C LEU A 651 -20.39 -36.88 3.76
N ASN A 652 -20.63 -37.99 3.05
CA ASN A 652 -21.02 -38.00 1.63
C ASN A 652 -22.53 -38.14 1.37
N SER A 653 -23.38 -38.13 2.41
CA SER A 653 -24.81 -38.47 2.30
C SER A 653 -25.79 -37.35 2.71
N SER A 654 -25.32 -36.22 3.26
CA SER A 654 -26.19 -35.18 3.79
C SER A 654 -26.28 -33.92 2.91
N SER A 655 -27.49 -33.50 2.58
CA SER A 655 -27.82 -32.26 1.85
C SER A 655 -27.76 -31.01 2.74
N THR A 656 -26.74 -30.94 3.61
CA THR A 656 -26.64 -29.90 4.65
C THR A 656 -25.79 -28.72 4.19
N ASN A 657 -26.42 -27.56 3.94
CA ASN A 657 -25.76 -26.31 3.57
C ASN A 657 -24.86 -25.69 4.67
N ASN A 658 -24.55 -26.43 5.75
CA ASN A 658 -23.97 -25.93 6.99
C ASN A 658 -22.60 -26.60 7.27
N PHE A 659 -21.51 -25.90 7.00
CA PHE A 659 -20.14 -26.36 7.29
C PHE A 659 -19.68 -25.82 8.64
N THR A 660 -19.10 -26.64 9.51
CA THR A 660 -18.53 -26.17 10.78
C THR A 660 -17.07 -25.75 10.57
N ILE A 661 -16.66 -24.61 11.13
CA ILE A 661 -15.31 -24.09 11.00
C ILE A 661 -14.51 -24.44 12.27
N PRO A 662 -13.54 -25.35 12.23
CA PRO A 662 -12.69 -25.64 13.37
C PRO A 662 -11.67 -24.52 13.58
N LYS A 663 -11.31 -24.28 14.84
CA LYS A 663 -10.28 -23.30 15.21
C LYS A 663 -8.90 -23.91 14.99
N ILE A 664 -8.30 -23.66 13.83
CA ILE A 664 -6.98 -24.16 13.50
C ILE A 664 -5.91 -23.42 14.31
N THR A 665 -5.42 -24.06 15.36
CA THR A 665 -4.04 -23.88 15.82
C THR A 665 -3.19 -24.94 15.11
N VAL A 666 -2.09 -24.52 14.48
CA VAL A 666 -1.15 -25.43 13.80
C VAL A 666 -0.06 -25.82 14.81
N PRO A 667 0.04 -27.09 15.26
CA PRO A 667 1.13 -27.52 16.11
C PRO A 667 2.45 -27.56 15.33
N TYR A 668 3.54 -27.18 15.99
CA TYR A 668 4.87 -27.47 15.48
C TYR A 668 5.08 -29.00 15.41
N ASN A 669 5.17 -29.52 14.17
CA ASN A 669 5.53 -30.89 13.75
C ASN A 669 4.41 -31.85 13.25
N THR A 670 3.17 -31.41 12.98
CA THR A 670 2.19 -32.29 12.30
C THR A 670 2.49 -32.42 10.79
N GLU A 671 2.98 -33.57 10.33
CA GLU A 671 3.16 -33.86 8.90
C GLU A 671 1.86 -34.37 8.26
N ILE A 672 1.20 -33.51 7.47
CA ILE A 672 -0.03 -33.87 6.75
C ILE A 672 0.28 -34.18 5.28
N ASN A 673 -0.34 -35.24 4.75
CA ASN A 673 -0.16 -35.75 3.38
C ASN A 673 -1.36 -35.41 2.47
N ALA A 674 -2.06 -34.32 2.79
CA ALA A 674 -3.17 -33.77 2.01
C ALA A 674 -2.88 -32.34 1.54
N ILE A 675 -3.40 -31.99 0.37
CA ILE A 675 -3.17 -30.70 -0.29
C ILE A 675 -4.49 -30.08 -0.79
N GLY A 676 -4.50 -28.77 -1.00
CA GLY A 676 -5.60 -28.06 -1.65
C GLY A 676 -5.29 -27.79 -3.12
N ILE A 677 -6.18 -28.19 -4.03
CA ILE A 677 -6.06 -27.97 -5.48
C ILE A 677 -7.25 -27.13 -5.97
N ASP A 678 -6.96 -25.95 -6.53
CA ASP A 678 -7.90 -25.25 -7.39
C ASP A 678 -7.71 -25.72 -8.83
N LEU A 679 -8.64 -26.55 -9.33
CA LEU A 679 -8.68 -27.00 -10.71
C LEU A 679 -9.47 -26.00 -11.56
N GLY A 680 -9.02 -24.75 -11.68
CA GLY A 680 -9.77 -23.69 -12.38
C GLY A 680 -9.85 -23.85 -13.92
N THR A 681 -10.83 -23.17 -14.54
CA THR A 681 -11.18 -23.32 -15.98
C THR A 681 -10.08 -22.86 -16.94
N SER A 682 -9.28 -21.86 -16.56
CA SER A 682 -8.26 -21.23 -17.42
C SER A 682 -6.88 -21.13 -16.75
N ARG A 683 -6.83 -21.19 -15.42
CA ARG A 683 -5.64 -21.44 -14.61
C ARG A 683 -6.01 -22.36 -13.46
N CYS A 684 -5.08 -23.18 -13.00
CA CYS A 684 -5.15 -23.99 -11.80
C CYS A 684 -4.10 -23.51 -10.77
N CYS A 685 -4.34 -23.76 -9.49
CA CYS A 685 -3.42 -23.46 -8.41
C CYS A 685 -3.36 -24.62 -7.40
N VAL A 686 -2.27 -24.75 -6.66
CA VAL A 686 -2.13 -25.72 -5.57
C VAL A 686 -1.60 -25.00 -4.34
N ALA A 687 -2.14 -25.33 -3.16
CA ALA A 687 -1.62 -24.88 -1.87
C ALA A 687 -1.38 -26.06 -0.92
N VAL A 688 -0.40 -25.86 -0.05
CA VAL A 688 0.14 -26.86 0.85
C VAL A 688 0.52 -26.24 2.20
N ILE A 689 0.41 -27.05 3.24
CA ILE A 689 0.73 -26.67 4.62
C ILE A 689 2.22 -26.91 4.87
N ARG A 690 2.85 -26.00 5.61
CA ARG A 690 4.23 -26.09 6.11
C ARG A 690 4.29 -25.57 7.55
N LYS A 691 5.46 -25.71 8.20
CA LYS A 691 5.68 -25.27 9.58
C LYS A 691 5.38 -23.79 9.83
N ASN A 692 5.42 -22.96 8.78
CA ASN A 692 5.17 -21.51 8.84
C ASN A 692 3.79 -21.13 8.25
N GLY A 693 2.82 -22.07 8.19
CA GLY A 693 1.50 -21.85 7.61
C GLY A 693 1.34 -22.39 6.17
N ILE A 694 0.32 -21.93 5.47
CA ILE A 694 0.03 -22.36 4.09
C ILE A 694 0.85 -21.56 3.08
N THR A 695 1.33 -22.24 2.04
CA THR A 695 1.87 -21.59 0.84
C THR A 695 1.31 -22.23 -0.42
N THR A 696 1.11 -21.45 -1.46
CA THR A 696 0.92 -21.95 -2.82
C THR A 696 2.21 -22.54 -3.40
N VAL A 697 2.06 -23.41 -4.39
CA VAL A 697 3.13 -24.25 -4.94
C VAL A 697 3.63 -23.70 -6.27
N PRO A 698 4.95 -23.70 -6.55
CA PRO A 698 5.47 -23.48 -7.90
C PRO A 698 5.06 -24.62 -8.85
N LEU A 699 4.25 -24.31 -9.87
CA LEU A 699 3.75 -25.28 -10.86
C LEU A 699 4.53 -25.27 -12.18
N ASP A 700 5.58 -24.46 -12.28
CA ASP A 700 6.59 -24.58 -13.35
C ASP A 700 8.00 -24.20 -12.88
N ASN A 701 8.99 -24.55 -13.71
CA ASN A 701 10.41 -24.32 -13.44
C ASN A 701 10.80 -22.82 -13.49
N THR A 702 9.88 -21.90 -13.79
CA THR A 702 10.09 -20.44 -13.71
C THR A 702 9.59 -19.85 -12.38
N GLY A 703 8.98 -20.68 -11.52
CA GLY A 703 8.47 -20.28 -10.21
C GLY A 703 7.10 -19.60 -10.28
N GLU A 704 6.26 -19.95 -11.25
CA GLU A 704 4.86 -19.51 -11.33
C GLU A 704 3.98 -20.36 -10.41
N ARG A 705 3.03 -19.71 -9.71
CA ARG A 705 2.08 -20.38 -8.78
C ARG A 705 0.73 -20.74 -9.42
N LEU A 706 0.52 -20.31 -10.67
CA LEU A 706 -0.69 -20.54 -11.45
C LEU A 706 -0.33 -21.27 -12.75
N LEU A 707 -0.86 -22.48 -12.93
CA LEU A 707 -0.68 -23.29 -14.12
C LEU A 707 -1.82 -22.99 -15.11
N PRO A 708 -1.58 -22.45 -16.32
CA PRO A 708 -2.64 -22.32 -17.32
C PRO A 708 -3.32 -23.67 -17.61
N SER A 709 -4.65 -23.70 -17.71
CA SER A 709 -5.45 -24.92 -17.93
C SER A 709 -5.42 -25.36 -19.40
N TYR A 710 -4.21 -25.49 -19.94
CA TYR A 710 -3.87 -25.81 -21.32
C TYR A 710 -3.06 -27.10 -21.35
N VAL A 711 -3.45 -28.05 -22.19
CA VAL A 711 -2.78 -29.34 -22.38
C VAL A 711 -2.49 -29.50 -23.87
N ALA A 712 -1.25 -29.80 -24.25
CA ALA A 712 -0.88 -30.15 -25.61
C ALA A 712 -0.32 -31.58 -25.70
N TYR A 713 -0.73 -32.30 -26.74
CA TYR A 713 -0.26 -33.64 -27.06
C TYR A 713 0.87 -33.54 -28.09
N ASP A 714 2.11 -33.68 -27.62
CA ASP A 714 3.35 -33.64 -28.41
C ASP A 714 3.79 -35.07 -28.80
N GLU A 715 4.77 -35.22 -29.70
CA GLU A 715 5.14 -36.53 -30.30
C GLU A 715 5.58 -37.62 -29.32
N LYS A 716 6.02 -37.22 -28.12
CA LYS A 716 6.62 -38.14 -27.12
C LYS A 716 6.13 -37.88 -25.69
N HIS A 717 5.39 -36.79 -25.46
CA HIS A 717 5.03 -36.32 -24.12
C HIS A 717 3.74 -35.49 -24.16
N VAL A 718 2.96 -35.53 -23.09
CA VAL A 718 2.00 -34.46 -22.80
C VAL A 718 2.76 -33.22 -22.29
N LYS A 719 2.25 -32.03 -22.57
CA LYS A 719 2.73 -30.76 -22.01
C LYS A 719 1.58 -29.96 -21.44
N CYS A 720 1.76 -29.41 -20.24
CA CYS A 720 0.75 -28.62 -19.55
C CYS A 720 1.21 -27.18 -19.29
N GLY A 721 0.27 -26.23 -19.25
CA GLY A 721 0.51 -24.88 -18.74
C GLY A 721 1.31 -23.94 -19.65
N LYS A 722 2.16 -23.13 -19.03
CA LYS A 722 2.81 -21.95 -19.63
C LYS A 722 3.64 -22.27 -20.88
N ILE A 723 4.27 -23.45 -20.93
CA ILE A 723 5.01 -23.91 -22.11
C ILE A 723 4.10 -24.09 -23.34
N VAL A 724 2.86 -24.56 -23.15
CA VAL A 724 1.86 -24.69 -24.23
C VAL A 724 1.45 -23.31 -24.71
N VAL A 725 1.05 -22.43 -23.78
CA VAL A 725 0.61 -21.04 -24.09
C VAL A 725 1.69 -20.28 -24.86
N SER A 726 2.95 -20.36 -24.42
CA SER A 726 4.09 -19.70 -25.08
C SER A 726 4.41 -20.23 -26.49
N ARG A 727 3.86 -21.39 -26.87
CA ARG A 727 4.11 -22.10 -28.13
C ARG A 727 2.84 -22.47 -28.88
N LEU A 728 1.74 -21.74 -28.66
CA LEU A 728 0.43 -22.00 -29.28
C LEU A 728 0.45 -22.08 -30.81
N ARG A 729 1.39 -21.39 -31.49
CA ARG A 729 1.58 -21.53 -32.94
C ARG A 729 2.00 -22.96 -33.32
N ASN A 730 2.95 -23.54 -32.57
CA ASN A 730 3.50 -24.88 -32.79
C ASN A 730 2.49 -25.98 -32.40
N TYR A 731 1.77 -25.78 -31.29
CA TYR A 731 0.83 -26.77 -30.74
C TYR A 731 -0.64 -26.54 -31.14
N SER A 732 -0.89 -25.65 -32.10
CA SER A 732 -2.24 -25.13 -32.41
C SER A 732 -3.32 -26.20 -32.56
N LYS A 733 -3.06 -27.28 -33.31
CA LYS A 733 -4.02 -28.38 -33.58
C LYS A 733 -3.98 -29.54 -32.56
N SER A 734 -3.04 -29.51 -31.62
CA SER A 734 -2.87 -30.55 -30.59
C SER A 734 -3.14 -30.06 -29.16
N THR A 735 -3.55 -28.80 -29.02
CA THR A 735 -3.85 -28.13 -27.74
C THR A 735 -5.32 -28.22 -27.38
N ILE A 736 -5.62 -28.52 -26.12
CA ILE A 736 -6.94 -28.41 -25.50
C ILE A 736 -6.86 -27.41 -24.34
N PHE A 737 -7.91 -26.62 -24.19
CA PHE A 737 -8.18 -25.74 -23.05
C PHE A 737 -9.69 -25.75 -22.77
N ASP A 738 -10.14 -25.09 -21.71
CA ASP A 738 -11.56 -25.02 -21.30
C ASP A 738 -12.24 -26.39 -21.03
N SER A 739 -11.50 -27.49 -20.88
CA SER A 739 -12.05 -28.84 -20.65
C SER A 739 -13.00 -28.92 -19.44
N LYS A 740 -12.82 -28.07 -18.43
CA LYS A 740 -13.72 -27.90 -17.27
C LYS A 740 -15.13 -27.41 -17.64
N ARG A 741 -15.32 -26.76 -18.80
CA ARG A 741 -16.67 -26.45 -19.34
C ARG A 741 -17.40 -27.71 -19.83
N ILE A 742 -16.64 -28.71 -20.28
CA ILE A 742 -17.10 -29.88 -21.03
C ILE A 742 -17.28 -31.09 -20.09
N ILE A 743 -16.44 -31.20 -19.06
CA ILE A 743 -16.42 -32.33 -18.11
C ILE A 743 -17.79 -32.61 -17.48
N GLY A 744 -18.26 -33.84 -17.62
CA GLY A 744 -19.53 -34.32 -17.08
C GLY A 744 -20.82 -33.75 -17.70
N ARG A 745 -20.74 -33.05 -18.84
CA ARG A 745 -21.91 -32.61 -19.63
C ARG A 745 -22.26 -33.60 -20.77
N LYS A 746 -23.44 -33.46 -21.37
CA LYS A 746 -23.79 -34.08 -22.67
C LYS A 746 -23.51 -33.11 -23.81
N LEU A 747 -23.39 -33.61 -25.05
CA LEU A 747 -23.04 -32.79 -26.21
C LEU A 747 -24.02 -31.61 -26.42
N ASN A 748 -25.32 -31.84 -26.22
CA ASN A 748 -26.37 -30.83 -26.35
C ASN A 748 -26.34 -29.75 -25.24
N ASP A 749 -25.62 -29.99 -24.13
CA ASP A 749 -25.50 -29.05 -23.00
C ASP A 749 -24.26 -28.13 -23.13
N ILE A 750 -23.56 -28.18 -24.28
CA ILE A 750 -22.32 -27.46 -24.57
C ILE A 750 -22.52 -26.53 -25.77
N GLU A 751 -22.14 -25.28 -25.57
CA GLU A 751 -21.99 -24.31 -26.66
C GLU A 751 -20.58 -24.43 -27.24
N ILE A 752 -20.48 -24.60 -28.57
CA ILE A 752 -19.20 -24.82 -29.25
C ILE A 752 -18.51 -23.48 -29.45
N ASP A 753 -17.39 -23.25 -28.77
CA ASP A 753 -16.58 -22.04 -28.95
C ASP A 753 -15.82 -22.11 -30.29
N SER A 754 -15.99 -21.09 -31.13
CA SER A 754 -15.30 -20.98 -32.43
C SER A 754 -13.78 -20.83 -32.33
N PHE A 755 -13.26 -20.54 -31.13
CA PHE A 755 -11.82 -20.51 -30.84
C PHE A 755 -11.24 -21.87 -30.44
N TRP A 756 -12.04 -22.92 -30.24
CA TRP A 756 -11.51 -24.27 -29.93
C TRP A 756 -10.86 -24.90 -31.18
N PRO A 757 -9.58 -25.33 -31.11
CA PRO A 757 -8.90 -25.98 -32.23
C PRO A 757 -9.18 -27.49 -32.34
N PHE A 758 -10.12 -28.01 -31.54
CA PHE A 758 -10.52 -29.40 -31.44
C PHE A 758 -12.02 -29.54 -31.71
N THR A 759 -12.46 -30.67 -32.27
CA THR A 759 -13.89 -30.94 -32.48
C THR A 759 -14.46 -31.86 -31.40
N LEU A 760 -15.75 -31.69 -31.11
CA LEU A 760 -16.50 -32.53 -30.20
C LEU A 760 -17.21 -33.66 -30.96
N SER A 761 -17.12 -34.88 -30.45
CA SER A 761 -17.96 -36.01 -30.88
C SER A 761 -18.46 -36.80 -29.66
N GLU A 762 -19.59 -37.51 -29.80
CA GLU A 762 -20.16 -38.33 -28.72
C GLU A 762 -20.09 -39.81 -29.09
N LYS A 763 -19.54 -40.64 -28.20
CA LYS A 763 -19.40 -42.09 -28.36
C LYS A 763 -19.82 -42.78 -27.07
N ASN A 764 -20.73 -43.75 -27.17
CA ASN A 764 -21.24 -44.54 -26.03
C ASN A 764 -21.74 -43.66 -24.85
N GLY A 765 -22.38 -42.52 -25.15
CA GLY A 765 -22.88 -41.57 -24.14
C GLY A 765 -21.78 -40.76 -23.42
N LYS A 766 -20.56 -40.73 -23.97
CA LYS A 766 -19.43 -39.93 -23.48
C LYS A 766 -18.91 -38.99 -24.56
N ILE A 767 -18.40 -37.85 -24.13
CA ILE A 767 -17.81 -36.85 -25.02
C ILE A 767 -16.34 -37.17 -25.28
N CYS A 768 -15.98 -37.17 -26.56
CA CYS A 768 -14.62 -37.22 -27.07
C CYS A 768 -14.22 -35.84 -27.62
N LEU A 769 -12.97 -35.47 -27.37
CA LEU A 769 -12.30 -34.30 -27.92
C LEU A 769 -11.34 -34.81 -29.00
N GLU A 770 -11.65 -34.53 -30.26
CA GLU A 770 -10.82 -34.89 -31.41
C GLU A 770 -9.70 -33.86 -31.59
N VAL A 771 -8.47 -34.29 -31.35
CA VAL A 771 -7.23 -33.51 -31.54
C VAL A 771 -6.32 -34.18 -32.55
N GLN A 772 -5.44 -33.38 -33.16
CA GLN A 772 -4.35 -33.93 -33.96
C GLN A 772 -3.21 -34.35 -33.02
N LYS A 773 -3.07 -35.66 -32.80
CA LYS A 773 -1.91 -36.26 -32.14
C LYS A 773 -0.83 -36.55 -33.20
N CYS A 774 0.39 -36.89 -32.77
CA CYS A 774 1.50 -37.23 -33.67
C CYS A 774 1.20 -38.39 -34.63
N ASN A 775 0.44 -39.38 -34.17
CA ASN A 775 0.09 -40.58 -34.95
C ASN A 775 -1.21 -40.39 -35.78
N GLY A 776 -1.67 -39.15 -35.99
CA GLY A 776 -2.90 -38.81 -36.72
C GLY A 776 -4.00 -38.23 -35.83
N LYS A 777 -5.26 -38.33 -36.26
CA LYS A 777 -6.40 -37.98 -35.39
C LYS A 777 -6.38 -38.88 -34.16
N GLY A 778 -6.55 -38.27 -32.98
CA GLY A 778 -6.69 -39.01 -31.73
C GLY A 778 -7.71 -38.35 -30.81
N GLU A 779 -8.44 -39.18 -30.09
CA GLU A 779 -9.47 -38.73 -29.14
C GLU A 779 -8.91 -38.70 -27.72
N VAL A 780 -9.44 -37.80 -26.89
CA VAL A 780 -9.30 -37.79 -25.42
C VAL A 780 -10.62 -37.33 -24.80
N SER A 781 -10.96 -37.83 -23.61
CA SER A 781 -12.09 -37.34 -22.83
C SER A 781 -11.74 -36.06 -22.03
N PRO A 782 -12.74 -35.23 -21.65
CA PRO A 782 -12.51 -34.10 -20.74
C PRO A 782 -11.87 -34.51 -19.41
N GLU A 783 -12.24 -35.69 -18.87
CA GLU A 783 -11.60 -36.26 -17.68
C GLU A 783 -10.12 -36.58 -17.86
N GLU A 784 -9.69 -37.10 -19.03
CA GLU A 784 -8.26 -37.32 -19.31
C GLU A 784 -7.51 -35.99 -19.39
N VAL A 785 -8.07 -34.96 -20.05
CA VAL A 785 -7.43 -33.63 -20.11
C VAL A 785 -7.28 -33.00 -18.72
N ALA A 786 -8.31 -33.11 -17.87
CA ALA A 786 -8.23 -32.68 -16.48
C ALA A 786 -7.24 -33.54 -15.68
N SER A 787 -7.10 -34.82 -16.01
CA SER A 787 -6.12 -35.72 -15.40
C SER A 787 -4.67 -35.31 -15.71
N GLU A 788 -4.35 -34.93 -16.95
CA GLU A 788 -3.01 -34.46 -17.30
C GLU A 788 -2.61 -33.18 -16.55
N LEU A 789 -3.56 -32.26 -16.30
CA LEU A 789 -3.34 -31.11 -15.42
C LEU A 789 -3.12 -31.54 -13.96
N LEU A 790 -3.90 -32.49 -13.46
CA LEU A 790 -3.79 -33.02 -12.09
C LEU A 790 -2.51 -33.84 -11.86
N LYS A 791 -1.98 -34.53 -12.88
CA LYS A 791 -0.67 -35.22 -12.87
C LYS A 791 0.46 -34.21 -12.78
N HIS A 792 0.51 -33.24 -13.70
CA HIS A 792 1.52 -32.18 -13.68
C HIS A 792 1.51 -31.42 -12.34
N MET A 793 0.32 -31.09 -11.81
CA MET A 793 0.20 -30.46 -10.48
C MET A 793 0.66 -31.37 -9.35
N LYS A 794 0.38 -32.68 -9.41
CA LYS A 794 0.89 -33.67 -8.45
C LYS A 794 2.42 -33.72 -8.47
N GLU A 795 3.02 -33.97 -9.64
CA GLU A 795 4.46 -34.05 -9.85
C GLU A 795 5.20 -32.82 -9.30
N LYS A 796 4.75 -31.61 -9.69
CA LYS A 796 5.34 -30.35 -9.19
C LYS A 796 5.18 -30.16 -7.68
N THR A 797 4.12 -30.69 -7.07
CA THR A 797 3.90 -30.60 -5.63
C THR A 797 4.71 -31.65 -4.86
N GLU A 798 4.89 -32.86 -5.41
CA GLU A 798 5.76 -33.90 -4.87
C GLU A 798 7.24 -33.46 -4.94
N GLU A 799 7.68 -32.88 -6.06
CA GLU A 799 8.99 -32.20 -6.19
C GLU A 799 9.16 -31.11 -5.12
N PHE A 800 8.17 -30.23 -4.97
CA PHE A 800 8.24 -29.09 -4.04
C PHE A 800 8.25 -29.52 -2.56
N GLN A 801 7.51 -30.59 -2.21
CA GLN A 801 7.40 -31.11 -0.84
C GLN A 801 8.45 -32.18 -0.49
N GLY A 802 9.12 -32.78 -1.46
CA GLY A 802 10.11 -33.84 -1.23
C GLY A 802 9.51 -35.17 -0.76
N LYS A 803 8.20 -35.38 -0.94
CA LYS A 803 7.46 -36.57 -0.52
C LYS A 803 6.32 -36.89 -1.47
N MET A 804 5.94 -38.18 -1.54
CA MET A 804 4.76 -38.61 -2.29
C MET A 804 3.45 -38.13 -1.66
N LEU A 805 2.44 -37.92 -2.49
CA LEU A 805 1.12 -37.41 -2.12
C LEU A 805 0.03 -38.37 -2.59
N THR A 806 -0.94 -38.63 -1.72
CA THR A 806 -2.04 -39.57 -1.97
C THR A 806 -3.43 -38.97 -1.74
N LYS A 807 -3.50 -37.82 -1.05
CA LYS A 807 -4.76 -37.18 -0.65
C LYS A 807 -4.87 -35.76 -1.21
N ALA A 808 -6.04 -35.36 -1.68
CA ALA A 808 -6.30 -34.02 -2.18
C ALA A 808 -7.73 -33.55 -1.91
N VAL A 809 -7.86 -32.29 -1.52
CA VAL A 809 -9.12 -31.53 -1.60
C VAL A 809 -9.10 -30.76 -2.91
N ILE A 810 -9.99 -31.10 -3.84
CA ILE A 810 -10.06 -30.51 -5.18
C ILE A 810 -11.32 -29.66 -5.29
N THR A 811 -11.19 -28.42 -5.74
CA THR A 811 -12.33 -27.50 -5.82
C THR A 811 -13.12 -27.62 -7.12
N VAL A 812 -14.42 -27.39 -7.01
CA VAL A 812 -15.36 -27.30 -8.15
C VAL A 812 -16.34 -26.13 -7.96
N PRO A 813 -16.92 -25.58 -9.05
CA PRO A 813 -17.93 -24.53 -8.94
C PRO A 813 -19.14 -25.05 -8.17
N ALA A 814 -19.73 -24.23 -7.29
CA ALA A 814 -20.85 -24.66 -6.44
C ALA A 814 -22.12 -25.06 -7.23
N ALA A 815 -22.19 -24.71 -8.52
CA ALA A 815 -23.25 -25.11 -9.44
C ALA A 815 -22.98 -26.44 -10.20
N PHE A 816 -21.85 -27.12 -9.98
CA PHE A 816 -21.54 -28.40 -10.67
C PHE A 816 -22.56 -29.49 -10.30
N SER A 817 -23.09 -30.17 -11.32
CA SER A 817 -23.90 -31.37 -11.12
C SER A 817 -23.05 -32.56 -10.68
N ASP A 818 -23.68 -33.59 -10.12
CA ASP A 818 -22.95 -34.78 -9.65
C ASP A 818 -22.25 -35.54 -10.77
N ALA A 819 -22.71 -35.41 -12.03
CA ALA A 819 -22.00 -35.94 -13.19
C ALA A 819 -20.63 -35.23 -13.40
N GLN A 820 -20.56 -33.92 -13.14
CA GLN A 820 -19.36 -33.10 -13.26
C GLN A 820 -18.42 -33.26 -12.05
N LYS A 821 -18.98 -33.36 -10.83
CA LYS A 821 -18.22 -33.75 -9.63
C LYS A 821 -17.56 -35.12 -9.82
N ASN A 822 -18.34 -36.12 -10.26
CA ASN A 822 -17.81 -37.46 -10.54
C ASN A 822 -16.83 -37.48 -11.71
N GLY A 823 -16.97 -36.60 -12.72
CA GLY A 823 -15.95 -36.41 -13.75
C GLY A 823 -14.63 -35.87 -13.18
N THR A 824 -14.71 -34.91 -12.26
CA THR A 824 -13.55 -34.35 -11.55
C THR A 824 -12.86 -35.41 -10.68
N ILE A 825 -13.63 -36.22 -9.95
CA ILE A 825 -13.11 -37.37 -9.18
C ILE A 825 -12.41 -38.37 -10.11
N ARG A 826 -13.04 -38.77 -11.24
CA ARG A 826 -12.42 -39.66 -12.23
C ARG A 826 -11.09 -39.12 -12.76
N ALA A 827 -11.02 -37.82 -13.09
CA ALA A 827 -9.79 -37.18 -13.54
C ALA A 827 -8.67 -37.25 -12.50
N ALA A 828 -9.01 -37.08 -11.21
CA ALA A 828 -8.08 -37.19 -10.10
C ALA A 828 -7.63 -38.66 -9.84
N THR A 829 -8.53 -39.63 -9.89
CA THR A 829 -8.17 -41.06 -9.80
C THR A 829 -7.25 -41.47 -10.95
N LEU A 830 -7.51 -41.01 -12.19
CA LEU A 830 -6.63 -41.20 -13.35
C LEU A 830 -5.26 -40.51 -13.20
N ALA A 831 -5.15 -39.51 -12.31
CA ALA A 831 -3.91 -38.84 -11.95
C ALA A 831 -3.21 -39.44 -10.72
N GLY A 832 -3.68 -40.58 -10.19
CA GLY A 832 -3.09 -41.26 -9.05
C GLY A 832 -3.35 -40.56 -7.71
N TRP A 833 -4.50 -39.88 -7.56
CA TRP A 833 -5.02 -39.46 -6.26
C TRP A 833 -5.94 -40.55 -5.70
N ASN A 834 -5.75 -40.89 -4.41
CA ASN A 834 -6.48 -41.98 -3.75
C ASN A 834 -7.62 -41.41 -2.89
N ASP A 835 -7.29 -40.58 -1.90
CA ASP A 835 -8.25 -39.95 -1.00
C ASP A 835 -8.65 -38.57 -1.57
N ILE A 836 -9.73 -38.55 -2.35
CA ILE A 836 -10.21 -37.34 -3.05
C ILE A 836 -11.45 -36.78 -2.33
N ILE A 837 -11.38 -35.51 -1.93
CA ILE A 837 -12.52 -34.73 -1.45
C ILE A 837 -12.84 -33.64 -2.47
N ILE A 838 -14.12 -33.49 -2.80
CA ILE A 838 -14.61 -32.39 -3.65
C ILE A 838 -15.16 -31.28 -2.75
N LEU A 839 -14.64 -30.05 -2.90
CA LEU A 839 -15.05 -28.88 -2.12
C LEU A 839 -15.61 -27.77 -3.04
N PRO A 840 -16.73 -27.12 -2.70
CA PRO A 840 -17.19 -25.98 -3.49
C PRO A 840 -16.19 -24.81 -3.41
N GLU A 841 -15.80 -24.26 -4.56
CA GLU A 841 -14.94 -23.07 -4.71
C GLU A 841 -15.31 -21.91 -3.74
N PRO A 842 -16.58 -21.49 -3.61
CA PRO A 842 -16.95 -20.43 -2.66
C PRO A 842 -16.77 -20.83 -1.19
N ILE A 843 -16.90 -22.12 -0.85
CA ILE A 843 -16.65 -22.60 0.52
C ILE A 843 -15.15 -22.62 0.79
N ALA A 844 -14.34 -23.07 -0.17
CA ALA A 844 -12.88 -23.04 -0.06
C ALA A 844 -12.39 -21.61 0.25
N ALA A 845 -12.73 -20.63 -0.61
CA ALA A 845 -12.35 -19.24 -0.37
C ALA A 845 -12.90 -18.68 0.96
N ALA A 846 -14.10 -19.08 1.40
CA ALA A 846 -14.63 -18.70 2.71
C ALA A 846 -13.77 -19.24 3.88
N PHE A 847 -13.25 -20.46 3.81
CA PHE A 847 -12.30 -21.01 4.79
C PHE A 847 -11.01 -20.17 4.86
N ALA A 848 -10.46 -19.74 3.72
CA ALA A 848 -9.25 -18.90 3.68
C ALA A 848 -9.47 -17.54 4.36
N TYR A 849 -10.53 -16.80 4.00
CA TYR A 849 -10.81 -15.50 4.62
C TYR A 849 -11.24 -15.60 6.10
N PHE A 850 -11.87 -16.71 6.54
CA PHE A 850 -12.23 -16.87 7.95
C PHE A 850 -11.04 -17.23 8.84
N ASN A 851 -10.15 -18.16 8.43
CA ASN A 851 -9.07 -18.62 9.31
C ASN A 851 -8.09 -17.49 9.68
N ASP A 852 -7.82 -16.60 8.72
CA ASP A 852 -6.99 -15.40 8.92
C ASP A 852 -7.72 -14.30 9.74
N ARG A 853 -8.88 -14.63 10.34
CA ARG A 853 -9.76 -13.78 11.18
C ARG A 853 -10.31 -12.53 10.48
N LEU A 854 -10.29 -12.51 9.14
CA LEU A 854 -10.76 -11.38 8.34
C LEU A 854 -12.30 -11.28 8.30
N ILE A 855 -13.02 -12.33 8.72
CA ILE A 855 -14.49 -12.36 8.80
C ILE A 855 -14.94 -12.61 10.25
N PRO A 856 -15.69 -11.69 10.89
CA PRO A 856 -16.31 -11.94 12.18
C PRO A 856 -17.39 -13.01 12.13
N ASN A 857 -17.57 -13.75 13.22
CA ASN A 857 -18.77 -14.56 13.44
C ASN A 857 -20.02 -13.64 13.55
N ASN A 858 -21.19 -14.15 13.14
CA ASN A 858 -22.46 -13.45 12.89
C ASN A 858 -22.43 -12.43 11.72
N SER A 859 -21.68 -12.72 10.65
CA SER A 859 -21.62 -11.91 9.42
C SER A 859 -22.36 -12.54 8.24
N LYS A 860 -22.92 -11.71 7.34
CA LYS A 860 -23.43 -12.11 6.01
C LYS A 860 -22.43 -11.67 4.94
N ILE A 861 -22.08 -12.61 4.09
CA ILE A 861 -20.97 -12.49 3.14
C ILE A 861 -21.51 -12.80 1.75
N LEU A 862 -21.15 -11.98 0.77
CA LEU A 862 -21.28 -12.32 -0.64
C LEU A 862 -19.89 -12.62 -1.18
N LEU A 863 -19.69 -13.80 -1.75
CA LEU A 863 -18.50 -14.08 -2.55
C LEU A 863 -18.81 -13.80 -4.00
N PHE A 864 -17.91 -13.06 -4.65
CA PHE A 864 -17.94 -12.77 -6.07
C PHE A 864 -16.71 -13.39 -6.73
N ASP A 865 -16.91 -14.53 -7.39
CA ASP A 865 -15.90 -15.14 -8.25
C ASP A 865 -16.11 -14.67 -9.69
N SER A 866 -15.03 -14.23 -10.32
CA SER A 866 -14.99 -13.93 -11.75
C SER A 866 -13.73 -14.55 -12.34
N GLY A 867 -13.88 -15.80 -12.78
CA GLY A 867 -12.80 -16.58 -13.39
C GLY A 867 -12.56 -16.23 -14.86
N GLY A 868 -11.76 -17.06 -15.53
CA GLY A 868 -11.45 -16.89 -16.96
C GLY A 868 -12.63 -17.15 -17.91
N GLY A 869 -13.71 -17.79 -17.43
CA GLY A 869 -14.87 -18.14 -18.26
C GLY A 869 -16.18 -18.45 -17.53
N THR A 870 -16.20 -18.36 -16.21
CA THR A 870 -17.36 -18.53 -15.34
C THR A 870 -17.36 -17.42 -14.29
N MET A 871 -18.55 -17.01 -13.85
CA MET A 871 -18.74 -16.05 -12.78
C MET A 871 -19.79 -16.61 -11.82
N ASP A 872 -19.38 -16.79 -10.56
CA ASP A 872 -20.19 -17.42 -9.52
C ASP A 872 -20.36 -16.45 -8.34
N VAL A 873 -21.59 -16.36 -7.84
CA VAL A 873 -22.01 -15.42 -6.80
C VAL A 873 -22.74 -16.22 -5.72
N CYS A 874 -22.07 -16.40 -4.59
CA CYS A 874 -22.56 -17.18 -3.45
C CYS A 874 -22.76 -16.26 -2.25
N VAL A 875 -23.97 -16.24 -1.68
CA VAL A 875 -24.26 -15.55 -0.42
C VAL A 875 -24.30 -16.56 0.70
N PHE A 876 -23.47 -16.37 1.72
CA PHE A 876 -23.45 -17.21 2.91
C PHE A 876 -23.44 -16.38 4.19
N LYS A 877 -23.87 -17.02 5.28
CA LYS A 877 -23.75 -16.51 6.65
C LYS A 877 -22.62 -17.25 7.35
N ILE A 878 -22.00 -16.59 8.32
CA ILE A 878 -21.23 -17.26 9.36
C ILE A 878 -21.93 -16.98 10.69
N GLU A 879 -22.49 -18.02 11.34
CA GLU A 879 -23.19 -17.92 12.62
C GLU A 879 -22.74 -19.09 13.52
N ASN A 880 -22.35 -18.83 14.77
CA ASN A 880 -21.82 -19.82 15.73
C ASN A 880 -20.64 -20.66 15.17
N ASP A 881 -19.68 -20.02 14.51
CA ASP A 881 -18.52 -20.64 13.85
C ASP A 881 -18.93 -21.69 12.78
N LYS A 882 -20.08 -21.50 12.11
CA LYS A 882 -20.57 -22.32 11.00
C LYS A 882 -20.89 -21.48 9.76
N ILE A 883 -20.42 -21.91 8.60
CA ILE A 883 -20.77 -21.34 7.28
C ILE A 883 -22.08 -21.94 6.80
N GLN A 884 -23.09 -21.12 6.57
CA GLN A 884 -24.36 -21.52 5.96
C GLN A 884 -24.53 -20.86 4.59
N ILE A 885 -24.60 -21.65 3.50
CA ILE A 885 -24.98 -21.11 2.18
C ILE A 885 -26.46 -20.70 2.19
N VAL A 886 -26.73 -19.44 1.83
CA VAL A 886 -28.07 -18.83 1.77
C VAL A 886 -28.56 -18.70 0.32
N SER A 887 -27.68 -18.37 -0.62
CA SER A 887 -27.94 -18.49 -2.06
C SER A 887 -26.68 -18.85 -2.83
N ASN A 888 -26.86 -19.51 -3.98
CA ASN A 888 -25.84 -19.67 -5.00
C ASN A 888 -26.44 -19.36 -6.36
N THR A 889 -25.70 -18.64 -7.19
CA THR A 889 -26.12 -18.10 -8.50
C THR A 889 -24.88 -17.85 -9.35
N GLY A 890 -24.99 -17.82 -10.67
CA GLY A 890 -23.85 -17.54 -11.53
C GLY A 890 -24.23 -17.43 -12.99
N ASP A 891 -23.25 -17.12 -13.84
CA ASP A 891 -23.32 -17.29 -15.28
C ASP A 891 -22.13 -18.14 -15.74
N THR A 892 -22.42 -19.35 -16.23
CA THR A 892 -21.39 -20.28 -16.73
C THR A 892 -20.81 -19.88 -18.09
N LYS A 893 -21.32 -18.79 -18.68
CA LYS A 893 -20.95 -18.19 -19.97
C LYS A 893 -20.54 -16.71 -19.80
N LEU A 894 -19.86 -16.39 -18.71
CA LEU A 894 -19.38 -15.04 -18.41
C LEU A 894 -18.09 -15.11 -17.58
N GLY A 895 -16.98 -14.64 -18.13
CA GLY A 895 -15.70 -14.49 -17.43
C GLY A 895 -14.70 -13.72 -18.28
N GLY A 896 -13.40 -13.84 -17.97
CA GLY A 896 -12.33 -13.13 -18.68
C GLY A 896 -12.41 -13.19 -20.22
N ARG A 897 -12.65 -14.38 -20.81
CA ARG A 897 -12.73 -14.52 -22.27
C ARG A 897 -13.81 -13.65 -22.91
N ASP A 898 -14.92 -13.36 -22.24
CA ASP A 898 -15.99 -12.52 -22.82
C ASP A 898 -15.52 -11.07 -23.00
N PHE A 899 -14.71 -10.58 -22.05
CA PHE A 899 -14.05 -9.27 -22.16
C PHE A 899 -12.93 -9.29 -23.22
N ASP A 900 -12.15 -10.37 -23.30
CA ASP A 900 -11.15 -10.56 -24.37
C ASP A 900 -11.83 -10.63 -25.76
N THR A 901 -13.03 -11.22 -25.86
CA THR A 901 -13.80 -11.36 -27.10
C THR A 901 -14.33 -10.01 -27.58
N VAL A 902 -14.72 -9.13 -26.65
CA VAL A 902 -15.04 -7.72 -26.97
C VAL A 902 -13.83 -7.02 -27.59
N LEU A 903 -12.62 -7.19 -27.02
CA LEU A 903 -11.38 -6.64 -27.60
C LEU A 903 -11.06 -7.26 -28.97
N ILE A 904 -11.14 -8.58 -29.12
CA ILE A 904 -10.89 -9.28 -30.38
C ILE A 904 -11.82 -8.77 -31.49
N ASN A 905 -13.11 -8.57 -31.18
CA ASN A 905 -14.07 -8.07 -32.15
C ASN A 905 -13.86 -6.58 -32.47
N TYR A 906 -13.49 -5.75 -31.48
CA TYR A 906 -13.05 -4.38 -31.73
C TYR A 906 -11.83 -4.33 -32.66
N PHE A 907 -10.77 -5.08 -32.37
CA PHE A 907 -9.56 -5.09 -33.20
C PHE A 907 -9.81 -5.68 -34.59
N LYS A 908 -10.62 -6.75 -34.74
CA LYS A 908 -11.06 -7.24 -36.05
C LYS A 908 -11.72 -6.12 -36.84
N ASN A 909 -12.73 -5.45 -36.28
CA ASN A 909 -13.46 -4.39 -36.98
C ASN A 909 -12.59 -3.18 -37.29
N ALA A 910 -11.68 -2.78 -36.39
CA ALA A 910 -10.75 -1.68 -36.59
C ALA A 910 -9.66 -1.97 -37.64
N LEU A 911 -9.27 -3.23 -37.80
CA LEU A 911 -8.29 -3.66 -38.81
C LEU A 911 -8.96 -3.85 -40.17
N PHE A 912 -10.12 -4.51 -40.25
CA PHE A 912 -10.93 -4.60 -41.47
C PHE A 912 -11.37 -3.21 -42.00
N SER A 913 -11.62 -2.22 -41.13
CA SER A 913 -11.97 -0.86 -41.56
C SER A 913 -10.78 -0.02 -42.06
N LYS A 914 -9.54 -0.54 -41.93
CA LYS A 914 -8.30 0.09 -42.40
C LYS A 914 -7.63 -0.66 -43.55
N PHE A 915 -7.76 -1.98 -43.59
CA PHE A 915 -7.06 -2.85 -44.53
C PHE A 915 -7.99 -3.96 -45.03
N ASP A 916 -8.21 -4.02 -46.35
CA ASP A 916 -9.07 -4.98 -47.04
C ASP A 916 -8.38 -6.35 -47.28
N ILE A 917 -7.16 -6.53 -46.75
CA ILE A 917 -6.24 -7.65 -47.03
C ILE A 917 -5.55 -8.09 -45.72
N LEU A 918 -5.10 -9.35 -45.66
CA LEU A 918 -4.42 -9.98 -44.53
C LEU A 918 -3.39 -9.07 -43.81
N ILE A 919 -3.43 -9.11 -42.48
CA ILE A 919 -2.47 -8.44 -41.59
C ILE A 919 -1.10 -9.12 -41.72
N THR A 920 -0.19 -8.53 -42.49
CA THR A 920 1.19 -9.02 -42.69
C THR A 920 2.25 -8.25 -41.89
N GLU A 921 1.89 -7.13 -41.25
CA GLU A 921 2.82 -6.25 -40.54
C GLU A 921 2.43 -6.04 -39.06
N ASN A 922 3.40 -5.64 -38.23
CA ASN A 922 3.24 -5.48 -36.78
C ASN A 922 2.63 -4.11 -36.43
N GLU A 923 1.32 -3.98 -36.60
CA GLU A 923 0.56 -2.78 -36.25
C GLU A 923 0.45 -2.51 -34.73
N THR A 924 0.39 -1.24 -34.35
CA THR A 924 0.26 -0.81 -32.94
C THR A 924 -1.03 -0.03 -32.74
N VAL A 925 -1.96 -0.61 -31.98
CA VAL A 925 -3.26 0.01 -31.66
C VAL A 925 -3.38 0.21 -30.15
N SER A 926 -3.60 1.46 -29.73
CA SER A 926 -3.88 1.83 -28.34
C SER A 926 -5.38 1.87 -28.05
N ILE A 927 -5.80 1.42 -26.86
CA ILE A 927 -7.16 1.60 -26.35
C ILE A 927 -7.12 2.08 -24.90
N THR A 928 -8.02 2.99 -24.52
CA THR A 928 -8.16 3.48 -23.14
C THR A 928 -9.03 2.56 -22.28
N GLN A 929 -8.89 2.67 -20.96
CA GLN A 929 -9.74 1.94 -20.02
C GLN A 929 -11.22 2.35 -20.11
N GLU A 930 -11.51 3.58 -20.56
CA GLU A 930 -12.88 4.09 -20.70
C GLU A 930 -13.56 3.56 -21.97
N GLU A 931 -12.86 3.55 -23.10
CA GLU A 931 -13.34 2.87 -24.33
C GLU A 931 -13.60 1.38 -24.08
N PHE A 932 -12.65 0.69 -23.45
CA PHE A 932 -12.81 -0.72 -23.10
C PHE A 932 -14.00 -0.96 -22.16
N LYS A 933 -14.16 -0.15 -21.10
CA LYS A 933 -15.36 -0.21 -20.23
C LYS A 933 -16.64 -0.03 -21.05
N ASN A 934 -16.70 0.97 -21.91
CA ASN A 934 -17.92 1.31 -22.65
C ASN A 934 -18.33 0.18 -23.63
N MET A 935 -17.38 -0.51 -24.26
CA MET A 935 -17.67 -1.70 -25.05
C MET A 935 -18.13 -2.90 -24.20
N CYS A 936 -17.67 -3.00 -22.94
CA CYS A 936 -18.04 -4.06 -22.01
C CYS A 936 -19.30 -3.77 -21.18
N GLU A 937 -19.97 -2.62 -21.36
CA GLU A 937 -21.20 -2.28 -20.63
C GLU A 937 -22.31 -3.36 -20.71
N PRO A 938 -22.54 -4.08 -21.84
CA PRO A 938 -23.47 -5.22 -21.88
C PRO A 938 -23.08 -6.38 -20.95
N LEU A 939 -21.78 -6.61 -20.74
CA LEU A 939 -21.28 -7.60 -19.79
C LEU A 939 -21.48 -7.11 -18.35
N LEU A 940 -21.22 -5.83 -18.07
CA LEU A 940 -21.48 -5.23 -16.75
C LEU A 940 -22.98 -5.29 -16.37
N ILE A 941 -23.89 -5.16 -17.34
CA ILE A 941 -25.33 -5.37 -17.15
C ILE A 941 -25.64 -6.83 -16.79
N LYS A 942 -25.03 -7.83 -17.45
CA LYS A 942 -25.17 -9.24 -17.04
C LYS A 942 -24.72 -9.45 -15.59
N ILE A 943 -23.53 -8.96 -15.23
CA ILE A 943 -22.98 -9.07 -13.86
C ILE A 943 -23.97 -8.48 -12.84
N LYS A 944 -24.49 -7.27 -13.10
CA LYS A 944 -25.46 -6.59 -12.24
C LYS A 944 -26.75 -7.41 -12.05
N ASN A 945 -27.24 -8.05 -13.12
CA ASN A 945 -28.45 -8.87 -13.07
C ASN A 945 -28.24 -10.15 -12.23
N THR A 946 -27.09 -10.83 -12.38
CA THR A 946 -26.77 -12.02 -11.57
C THR A 946 -26.58 -11.67 -10.08
N LEU A 947 -25.95 -10.54 -9.77
CA LEU A 947 -25.84 -10.01 -8.40
C LEU A 947 -27.23 -9.72 -7.79
N ALA A 948 -28.14 -9.12 -8.56
CA ALA A 948 -29.51 -8.87 -8.12
C ALA A 948 -30.31 -10.18 -7.88
N ALA A 949 -30.14 -11.18 -8.75
CA ALA A 949 -30.74 -12.51 -8.57
C ALA A 949 -30.18 -13.22 -7.32
N SER A 950 -28.87 -13.10 -7.06
CA SER A 950 -28.21 -13.66 -5.87
C SER A 950 -28.81 -13.11 -4.57
N LEU A 951 -28.98 -11.78 -4.52
CA LEU A 951 -29.61 -11.07 -3.41
C LEU A 951 -31.07 -11.50 -3.22
N PHE A 952 -31.88 -11.48 -4.29
CA PHE A 952 -33.27 -11.91 -4.27
C PHE A 952 -33.42 -13.34 -3.74
N ASN A 953 -32.62 -14.28 -4.25
CA ASN A 953 -32.62 -15.68 -3.82
C ASN A 953 -32.20 -15.82 -2.34
N SER A 954 -31.24 -15.02 -1.87
CA SER A 954 -30.81 -15.01 -0.46
C SER A 954 -31.84 -14.37 0.50
N LYS A 955 -32.85 -13.68 -0.04
CA LYS A 955 -33.80 -12.82 0.70
C LYS A 955 -33.11 -11.72 1.51
N LEU A 956 -31.96 -11.25 1.04
CA LEU A 956 -31.21 -10.12 1.60
C LEU A 956 -31.15 -8.96 0.59
N ASN A 957 -31.14 -7.75 1.13
CA ASN A 957 -30.85 -6.54 0.37
C ASN A 957 -29.33 -6.29 0.33
N ALA A 958 -28.84 -5.51 -0.64
CA ALA A 958 -27.40 -5.26 -0.80
C ALA A 958 -26.73 -4.63 0.44
N ASN A 959 -27.49 -3.85 1.23
CA ASN A 959 -27.06 -3.24 2.50
C ASN A 959 -27.18 -4.18 3.73
N GLN A 960 -27.50 -5.46 3.51
CA GLN A 960 -27.48 -6.53 4.50
C GLN A 960 -26.35 -7.53 4.23
N ILE A 961 -25.47 -7.24 3.27
CA ILE A 961 -24.19 -7.91 3.07
C ILE A 961 -23.13 -7.10 3.81
N ASP A 962 -22.41 -7.72 4.74
CA ASP A 962 -21.41 -7.04 5.58
C ASP A 962 -20.04 -6.96 4.88
N LYS A 963 -19.69 -8.00 4.09
CA LYS A 963 -18.46 -8.09 3.30
C LYS A 963 -18.71 -8.73 1.93
N VAL A 964 -17.94 -8.30 0.94
CA VAL A 964 -17.85 -8.94 -0.38
C VAL A 964 -16.46 -9.52 -0.57
N LEU A 965 -16.34 -10.84 -0.74
CA LEU A 965 -15.06 -11.50 -1.01
C LEU A 965 -14.79 -11.51 -2.51
N LEU A 966 -13.63 -11.00 -2.93
CA LEU A 966 -13.20 -11.03 -4.32
C LEU A 966 -12.38 -12.30 -4.61
N VAL A 967 -12.83 -13.06 -5.61
CA VAL A 967 -12.20 -14.30 -6.08
C VAL A 967 -12.12 -14.29 -7.61
N GLY A 968 -11.18 -15.03 -8.17
CA GLY A 968 -11.01 -15.18 -9.61
C GLY A 968 -10.36 -13.96 -10.27
N GLY A 969 -9.59 -14.21 -11.33
CA GLY A 969 -8.71 -13.21 -11.91
C GLY A 969 -9.39 -11.99 -12.54
N GLY A 970 -10.66 -12.09 -12.92
CA GLY A 970 -11.50 -11.03 -13.47
C GLY A 970 -11.97 -10.01 -12.43
N SER A 971 -12.08 -10.40 -11.16
CA SER A 971 -12.43 -9.50 -10.04
C SER A 971 -11.42 -8.36 -9.84
N ARG A 972 -10.23 -8.46 -10.45
CA ARG A 972 -9.22 -7.39 -10.50
C ARG A 972 -9.62 -6.20 -11.38
N MET A 973 -10.52 -6.38 -12.35
CA MET A 973 -10.88 -5.33 -13.30
C MET A 973 -11.51 -4.11 -12.59
N PRO A 974 -10.97 -2.87 -12.75
CA PRO A 974 -11.49 -1.69 -12.07
C PRO A 974 -12.98 -1.43 -12.32
N MET A 975 -13.48 -1.71 -13.53
CA MET A 975 -14.91 -1.58 -13.83
C MET A 975 -15.80 -2.54 -13.02
N ILE A 976 -15.34 -3.76 -12.74
CA ILE A 976 -16.06 -4.73 -11.90
C ILE A 976 -16.00 -4.29 -10.43
N LYS A 977 -14.84 -3.86 -9.93
CA LYS A 977 -14.73 -3.33 -8.55
C LYS A 977 -15.61 -2.09 -8.35
N ASN A 978 -15.68 -1.19 -9.32
CA ASN A 978 -16.57 -0.03 -9.30
C ASN A 978 -18.06 -0.44 -9.35
N LEU A 979 -18.42 -1.44 -10.15
CA LEU A 979 -19.78 -2.00 -10.17
C LEU A 979 -20.17 -2.59 -8.81
N LEU A 980 -19.30 -3.42 -8.21
CA LEU A 980 -19.50 -4.00 -6.89
C LEU A 980 -19.63 -2.93 -5.80
N HIS A 981 -18.74 -1.93 -5.78
CA HIS A 981 -18.88 -0.78 -4.89
C HIS A 981 -20.20 -0.01 -5.09
N SER A 982 -20.70 0.11 -6.33
CA SER A 982 -21.97 0.82 -6.60
C SER A 982 -23.22 0.06 -6.12
N ILE A 983 -23.12 -1.26 -5.96
CA ILE A 983 -24.21 -2.13 -5.51
C ILE A 983 -24.13 -2.34 -3.99
N PHE A 984 -22.93 -2.67 -3.49
CA PHE A 984 -22.65 -3.01 -2.10
C PHE A 984 -21.89 -1.88 -1.40
N ASN A 985 -22.41 -0.65 -1.49
CA ASN A 985 -21.74 0.58 -1.05
C ASN A 985 -21.36 0.61 0.46
N ASP A 986 -22.04 -0.19 1.29
CA ASP A 986 -21.76 -0.30 2.73
C ASP A 986 -20.93 -1.55 3.08
N ALA A 987 -20.71 -2.48 2.13
CA ALA A 987 -19.95 -3.71 2.36
C ALA A 987 -18.45 -3.51 2.09
N GLU A 988 -17.61 -4.20 2.86
CA GLU A 988 -16.17 -4.20 2.62
C GLU A 988 -15.79 -5.14 1.46
N LEU A 989 -15.24 -4.61 0.36
CA LEU A 989 -14.67 -5.43 -0.71
C LEU A 989 -13.31 -5.99 -0.24
N CYS A 990 -13.32 -7.19 0.32
CA CYS A 990 -12.13 -7.87 0.82
C CYS A 990 -11.19 -8.21 -0.34
N SER A 991 -9.90 -7.90 -0.17
CA SER A 991 -8.87 -8.12 -1.19
C SER A 991 -7.47 -8.38 -0.60
N GLU A 992 -7.45 -8.84 0.65
CA GLU A 992 -6.27 -9.17 1.45
C GLU A 992 -5.64 -10.49 0.96
N GLN A 993 -6.48 -11.41 0.48
CA GLN A 993 -6.08 -12.66 -0.17
C GLN A 993 -5.86 -12.45 -1.68
N HIS A 994 -4.91 -13.17 -2.27
CA HIS A 994 -4.70 -13.09 -3.72
C HIS A 994 -5.83 -13.82 -4.48
N PRO A 995 -6.60 -13.14 -5.37
CA PRO A 995 -7.84 -13.72 -5.91
C PRO A 995 -7.70 -14.97 -6.78
N ASP A 996 -6.53 -15.23 -7.38
CA ASP A 996 -6.27 -16.49 -8.12
C ASP A 996 -5.75 -17.64 -7.23
N GLU A 997 -5.47 -17.39 -5.95
CA GLU A 997 -4.82 -18.37 -5.04
C GLU A 997 -5.67 -18.73 -3.82
N VAL A 998 -6.59 -17.84 -3.42
CA VAL A 998 -7.45 -17.97 -2.23
C VAL A 998 -8.29 -19.25 -2.20
N VAL A 999 -8.70 -19.76 -3.36
CA VAL A 999 -9.45 -21.02 -3.49
C VAL A 999 -8.58 -22.22 -3.12
N ALA A 1000 -7.35 -22.30 -3.64
CA ALA A 1000 -6.41 -23.36 -3.31
C ALA A 1000 -5.95 -23.29 -1.84
N VAL A 1001 -5.64 -22.09 -1.34
CA VAL A 1001 -5.32 -21.84 0.09
C VAL A 1001 -6.45 -22.34 0.98
N GLY A 1002 -7.69 -22.00 0.63
CA GLY A 1002 -8.89 -22.43 1.34
C GLY A 1002 -9.13 -23.94 1.32
N ALA A 1003 -8.90 -24.58 0.17
CA ALA A 1003 -8.94 -26.03 0.05
C ALA A 1003 -7.84 -26.71 0.88
N SER A 1004 -6.67 -26.08 1.01
CA SER A 1004 -5.58 -26.57 1.88
C SER A 1004 -5.87 -26.35 3.37
N TYR A 1005 -6.58 -25.29 3.75
CA TYR A 1005 -7.13 -25.16 5.10
C TYR A 1005 -8.17 -26.25 5.38
N TYR A 1006 -9.07 -26.54 4.44
CA TYR A 1006 -10.02 -27.64 4.59
C TYR A 1006 -9.32 -29.01 4.69
N ALA A 1007 -8.27 -29.24 3.90
CA ALA A 1007 -7.47 -30.46 3.93
C ALA A 1007 -6.90 -30.73 5.34
N TYR A 1008 -6.37 -29.71 6.02
CA TYR A 1008 -5.88 -29.79 7.41
C TYR A 1008 -6.92 -30.34 8.40
N THR A 1009 -8.20 -30.06 8.14
CA THR A 1009 -9.28 -30.28 9.11
C THR A 1009 -9.93 -31.65 8.99
N ILE A 1010 -9.63 -32.37 7.91
CA ILE A 1010 -10.23 -33.67 7.56
C ILE A 1010 -9.16 -34.78 7.48
N PHE A 1011 -7.86 -34.45 7.32
CA PHE A 1011 -6.77 -35.41 7.09
C PHE A 1011 -5.57 -35.23 8.03
#